data_AF-A0A3E0DSX6-F1
#
_entry.id   AF-A0A3E0DSX6-F1
#
_cell.length_a   1.000
_cell.length_b   1.000
_cell.length_c   1.000
_cell.angle_alpha   90.00
_cell.angle_beta   90.00
_cell.angle_gamma   90.00
#
_symmetry.space_group_name_H-M   'P 1'
#
loop_
_entity.id
_entity.type
_entity.pdbx_description
1 polymer ?
#
loop_
_entity_poly.entity_id
_entity_poly.type
_entity_poly.pdbx_seq_one_letter_code
_entity_poly.pdbx_strand_id
1 'polypeptide(L)'
;MKKITFVYDPETKQEKLEELLEKLDPKPSNQVSFSELKTKNYSEGDCLACSLSDKQLLELIKQLGETKVSLALLPHPDMIEASKGFGINSNFEKAWEEIQEAEKIPEIDMMQVNEQMVFNSLVVGTSMGILYSNKSSSFFEGLKKRLSQLGDLFRRVKLKPYTITYQDSREEEKTIETAAMGILAVAQCESNFVFRRIIEESGLDDGRIHILILAPKSLFALIQFGLQNLFFPTHGGTLPSFVGYISSSEVKITSKDQFHFAVDGVEGEEKELTINLIENHIAILPGKRLLEDEKKEGPAQINAKYLPTGTLKEELLHGYLPWVRHATSEEFKDLFSLLKQNAQTSSTYLVLMALSTMIATFGLFGNSAPVVIGAMILAPLMGPIISLAMGALRQDGLLIKNSMITIFWGIVLGLIFSILITSITPLEVLNDQIIARIRPNLLDLGIAVASGIAGAYAYSKEEINKTLAGVAISVALVPPLAVAGIGIGWLDWGVFGGAMLLLGTNLAGIVMSASLTFLVLGFSPFRLAKRGLIISLGILIAIALPLGFSFNKMVNENSIIQDLAGKEIPHGMLREVKVMQMNPLRLSVTLLSDKVLTENDFEEIKSEIEEEINQKIELEMTLGISMGVSTRKVKQEGFVKGIWNSIFN
;
A
#
# COMPACT_ATOMS: atom_id res chain seq x y z
N MET A 1 48.01 16.41 11.99
CA MET A 1 48.05 17.88 11.79
C MET A 1 49.23 18.49 12.54
N LYS A 2 49.85 19.57 12.04
CA LYS A 2 51.08 20.12 12.65
C LYS A 2 50.85 21.14 13.77
N LYS A 3 49.80 21.97 13.70
CA LYS A 3 49.38 22.92 14.76
C LYS A 3 47.88 23.19 14.70
N ILE A 4 47.20 23.09 15.84
CA ILE A 4 45.77 23.42 15.97
C ILE A 4 45.67 24.72 16.75
N THR A 5 45.03 25.74 16.15
CA THR A 5 44.74 27.01 16.80
C THR A 5 43.26 27.10 17.13
N PHE A 6 42.94 27.37 18.39
CA PHE A 6 41.56 27.58 18.81
C PHE A 6 41.12 29.02 18.50
N VAL A 7 40.07 29.17 17.69
CA VAL A 7 39.48 30.45 17.31
C VAL A 7 38.11 30.55 17.96
N TYR A 8 37.93 31.58 18.80
CA TYR A 8 36.70 31.76 19.57
C TYR A 8 36.01 33.09 19.24
N ASP A 9 34.70 33.12 19.48
CA ASP A 9 33.86 34.30 19.29
C ASP A 9 34.28 35.42 20.26
N PRO A 10 34.61 36.65 19.78
CA PRO A 10 34.95 37.79 20.62
C PRO A 10 33.88 38.15 21.65
N GLU A 11 32.61 37.81 21.42
CA GLU A 11 31.51 38.05 22.35
C GLU A 11 31.43 37.01 23.47
N THR A 12 32.27 35.98 23.45
CA THR A 12 32.35 34.97 24.50
C THR A 12 32.84 35.59 25.81
N LYS A 13 32.00 35.51 26.86
CA LYS A 13 32.37 35.95 28.21
C LYS A 13 33.61 35.23 28.72
N GLN A 14 34.50 35.95 29.38
CA GLN A 14 35.78 35.44 29.85
C GLN A 14 35.66 34.18 30.73
N GLU A 15 34.71 34.15 31.67
CA GLU A 15 34.44 32.97 32.51
C GLU A 15 34.10 31.72 31.67
N LYS A 16 33.29 31.90 30.62
CA LYS A 16 32.89 30.82 29.72
C LYS A 16 34.05 30.39 28.81
N LEU A 17 34.89 31.33 28.39
CA LEU A 17 36.10 31.03 27.62
C LEU A 17 37.06 30.18 28.46
N GLU A 18 37.29 30.53 29.73
CA GLU A 18 38.10 29.74 30.65
C GLU A 18 37.53 28.32 30.82
N GLU A 19 36.22 28.18 31.00
CA GLU A 19 35.54 26.87 31.05
C GLU A 19 35.75 26.05 29.77
N LEU A 20 35.64 26.67 28.59
CA LEU A 20 35.87 25.98 27.32
C LEU A 20 37.33 25.56 27.15
N LEU A 21 38.28 26.42 27.54
CA LEU A 21 39.72 26.13 27.47
C LEU A 21 40.14 25.01 28.43
N GLU A 22 39.49 24.88 29.58
CA GLU A 22 39.71 23.75 30.51
C GLU A 22 39.27 22.42 29.90
N LYS A 23 38.25 22.42 29.04
CA LYS A 23 37.74 21.23 28.34
C LYS A 23 38.58 20.80 27.13
N LEU A 24 39.51 21.64 26.68
CA LEU A 24 40.41 21.31 25.57
C LEU A 24 41.64 20.55 26.09
N ASP A 25 41.56 19.22 26.09
CA ASP A 25 42.69 18.34 26.39
C ASP A 25 42.96 17.39 25.20
N PRO A 26 44.16 17.37 24.60
CA PRO A 26 45.30 18.27 24.85
C PRO A 26 44.99 19.73 24.49
N LYS A 27 45.69 20.67 25.13
CA LYS A 27 45.52 22.11 24.86
C LYS A 27 45.90 22.48 23.42
N PRO A 28 45.21 23.45 22.79
CA PRO A 28 45.56 23.92 21.46
C PRO A 28 46.96 24.58 21.46
N SER A 29 47.61 24.60 20.29
CA SER A 29 48.95 25.20 20.13
C SER A 29 48.92 26.72 20.29
N ASN A 30 47.80 27.35 19.95
CA ASN A 30 47.56 28.77 20.11
C ASN A 30 46.04 29.01 20.31
N GLN A 31 45.68 30.17 20.84
CA GLN A 31 44.29 30.62 20.94
C GLN A 31 44.19 32.07 20.51
N VAL A 32 43.13 32.43 19.79
CA VAL A 32 42.96 33.77 19.25
C VAL A 32 41.48 34.12 19.14
N SER A 33 41.13 35.35 19.50
CA SER A 33 39.79 35.90 19.24
C SER A 33 39.61 36.08 17.73
N PHE A 34 38.42 35.79 17.20
CA PHE A 34 38.13 36.00 15.77
C PHE A 34 38.42 37.44 15.31
N SER A 35 38.19 38.44 16.16
CA SER A 35 38.47 39.86 15.85
C SER A 35 39.97 40.17 15.68
N GLU A 36 40.85 39.36 16.25
CA GLU A 36 42.31 39.53 16.23
C GLU A 36 43.00 38.57 15.25
N LEU A 37 42.23 37.66 14.65
CA LEU A 37 42.72 36.65 13.74
C LEU A 37 43.25 37.31 12.45
N LYS A 38 44.51 37.01 12.10
CA LYS A 38 45.11 37.40 10.82
C LYS A 38 45.29 36.16 9.97
N THR A 39 44.38 35.93 9.02
CA THR A 39 44.35 34.73 8.17
C THR A 39 45.66 34.50 7.41
N LYS A 40 46.35 35.57 6.99
CA LYS A 40 47.66 35.51 6.31
C LYS A 40 48.80 34.83 7.11
N ASN A 41 48.64 34.65 8.42
CA ASN A 41 49.64 34.00 9.26
C ASN A 41 49.54 32.46 9.23
N TYR A 42 48.50 31.91 8.60
CA TYR A 42 48.23 30.49 8.53
C TYR A 42 48.43 30.00 7.10
N SER A 43 48.90 28.76 6.96
CA SER A 43 49.25 28.17 5.66
C SER A 43 48.84 26.71 5.59
N GLU A 44 49.15 26.05 4.46
CA GLU A 44 48.84 24.64 4.23
C GLU A 44 49.37 23.74 5.36
N GLY A 45 48.45 23.01 6.00
CA GLY A 45 48.74 22.09 7.12
C GLY A 45 48.50 22.64 8.52
N ASP A 46 48.16 23.93 8.66
CA ASP A 46 47.61 24.50 9.90
C ASP A 46 46.09 24.20 9.99
N CYS A 47 45.60 23.99 11.21
CA CYS A 47 44.18 23.76 11.47
C CYS A 47 43.61 24.84 12.42
N LEU A 48 42.50 25.45 12.04
CA LEU A 48 41.73 26.37 12.88
C LEU A 48 40.52 25.65 13.45
N ALA A 49 40.54 25.39 14.76
CA ALA A 49 39.39 24.86 15.49
C ALA A 49 38.49 26.01 15.95
N CYS A 50 37.33 26.15 15.33
CA CYS A 50 36.50 27.35 15.37
C CYS A 50 35.23 27.12 16.20
N SER A 51 35.07 27.88 17.27
CA SER A 51 33.80 28.02 18.01
C SER A 51 33.23 29.42 17.72
N LEU A 52 32.57 29.56 16.57
CA LEU A 52 32.09 30.83 16.00
C LEU A 52 30.61 30.73 15.63
N SER A 53 29.89 31.85 15.53
CA SER A 53 28.54 31.85 14.93
C SER A 53 28.57 31.52 13.42
N ASP A 54 27.43 31.08 12.85
CA ASP A 54 27.32 30.81 11.39
C ASP A 54 27.75 32.02 10.55
N LYS A 55 27.46 33.25 11.00
CA LYS A 55 27.87 34.50 10.33
C LYS A 55 29.38 34.72 10.35
N GLN A 56 30.01 34.52 11.50
CA GLN A 56 31.46 34.67 11.67
C GLN A 56 32.22 33.58 10.92
N LEU A 57 31.71 32.35 10.90
CA LEU A 57 32.30 31.27 10.11
C LEU A 57 32.26 31.59 8.61
N LEU A 58 31.14 32.11 8.10
CA LEU A 58 31.05 32.56 6.71
C LEU A 58 32.05 33.68 6.39
N GLU A 59 32.24 34.63 7.31
CA GLU A 59 33.24 35.68 7.17
C GLU A 59 34.67 35.12 7.17
N LEU A 60 34.99 34.21 8.08
CA LEU A 60 36.27 33.52 8.14
C LEU A 60 36.59 32.82 6.82
N ILE A 61 35.64 32.06 6.29
CA ILE A 61 35.76 31.36 5.02
C ILE A 61 36.08 32.34 3.88
N LYS A 62 35.37 33.47 3.81
CA LYS A 62 35.66 34.53 2.82
C LYS A 62 37.04 35.15 2.99
N GLN A 63 37.52 35.31 4.23
CA GLN A 63 38.84 35.86 4.53
C GLN A 63 39.99 34.87 4.23
N LEU A 64 39.73 33.56 4.29
CA LEU A 64 40.66 32.51 3.90
C LEU A 64 40.79 32.42 2.38
N GLY A 65 39.69 32.61 1.63
CA GLY A 65 39.72 32.58 0.17
C GLY A 65 40.28 31.25 -0.35
N GLU A 66 41.33 31.30 -1.17
CA GLU A 66 42.00 30.11 -1.73
C GLU A 66 43.10 29.52 -0.82
N THR A 67 43.26 29.99 0.42
CA THR A 67 44.26 29.40 1.33
C THR A 67 43.87 27.98 1.71
N LYS A 68 44.80 27.02 1.59
CA LYS A 68 44.63 25.61 1.97
C LYS A 68 44.71 25.36 3.49
N VAL A 69 44.09 26.23 4.27
CA VAL A 69 44.00 26.07 5.73
C VAL A 69 42.85 25.13 6.04
N SER A 70 43.04 24.19 6.96
CA SER A 70 41.97 23.28 7.36
C SER A 70 41.15 23.88 8.50
N LEU A 71 39.84 23.76 8.42
CA LEU A 71 38.89 24.17 9.45
C LEU A 71 38.37 22.95 10.19
N ALA A 72 38.27 23.10 11.50
CA ALA A 72 37.56 22.17 12.37
C ALA A 72 36.52 22.96 13.16
N LEU A 73 35.32 22.44 13.33
CA LEU A 73 34.23 23.19 13.96
C LEU A 73 33.95 22.66 15.36
N LEU A 74 33.78 23.58 16.30
CA LEU A 74 33.40 23.32 17.68
C LEU A 74 32.02 23.93 17.97
N PRO A 75 31.20 23.31 18.85
CA PRO A 75 29.84 23.77 19.13
C PRO A 75 29.78 25.22 19.63
N HIS A 76 28.97 26.03 18.95
CA HIS A 76 28.64 27.40 19.34
C HIS A 76 27.12 27.59 19.38
N PRO A 77 26.54 28.35 20.34
CA PRO A 77 25.08 28.55 20.44
C PRO A 77 24.43 29.08 19.15
N ASP A 78 25.16 29.91 18.41
CA ASP A 78 24.72 30.54 17.16
C ASP A 78 25.34 29.90 15.90
N MET A 79 25.92 28.69 16.02
CA MET A 79 26.34 27.85 14.88
C MET A 79 25.33 26.73 14.68
N ILE A 80 24.19 27.04 14.09
CA ILE A 80 23.08 26.10 13.99
C ILE A 80 23.14 25.37 12.65
N GLU A 81 23.42 26.07 11.56
CA GLU A 81 23.33 25.52 10.22
C GLU A 81 24.62 24.82 9.81
N ALA A 82 25.79 25.37 10.13
CA ALA A 82 27.06 24.64 9.95
C ALA A 82 27.15 23.40 10.84
N SER A 83 26.64 23.45 12.08
CA SER A 83 26.61 22.27 12.95
C SER A 83 25.77 21.14 12.36
N LYS A 84 24.59 21.45 11.77
CA LYS A 84 23.76 20.45 11.09
C LYS A 84 24.39 19.97 9.79
N GLY A 85 24.82 20.90 8.94
CA GLY A 85 25.40 20.66 7.62
C GLY A 85 26.62 19.75 7.66
N PHE A 86 27.49 19.96 8.65
CA PHE A 86 28.71 19.16 8.82
C PHE A 86 28.61 18.11 9.92
N GLY A 87 27.43 17.91 10.52
CA GLY A 87 27.19 16.86 11.51
C GLY A 87 28.00 16.99 12.80
N ILE A 88 28.32 18.21 13.22
CA ILE A 88 29.18 18.48 14.37
C ILE A 88 28.54 17.98 15.66
N ASN A 89 29.31 17.28 16.48
CA ASN A 89 28.87 16.75 17.76
C ASN A 89 28.46 17.91 18.69
N SER A 90 27.25 17.87 19.25
CA SER A 90 26.76 18.95 20.12
C SER A 90 27.47 19.03 21.47
N ASN A 91 28.17 17.98 21.88
CA ASN A 91 29.04 18.00 23.05
C ASN A 91 30.43 18.53 22.64
N PHE A 92 30.84 19.62 23.28
CA PHE A 92 32.08 20.35 22.99
C PHE A 92 33.34 19.49 23.17
N GLU A 93 33.42 18.69 24.25
CA GLU A 93 34.58 17.82 24.54
C GLU A 93 34.70 16.72 23.48
N LYS A 94 33.59 16.08 23.13
CA LYS A 94 33.59 15.05 22.08
C LYS A 94 33.94 15.60 20.71
N ALA A 95 33.44 16.79 20.37
CA ALA A 95 33.83 17.46 19.13
C ALA A 95 35.34 17.73 19.12
N TRP A 96 35.93 18.12 20.25
CA TRP A 96 37.39 18.29 20.36
C TRP A 96 38.15 16.97 20.22
N GLU A 97 37.70 15.90 20.86
CA GLU A 97 38.26 14.55 20.71
C GLU A 97 38.27 14.13 19.23
N GLU A 98 37.16 14.30 18.51
CA GLU A 98 37.05 14.00 17.07
C GLU A 98 38.07 14.80 16.23
N ILE A 99 38.34 16.06 16.57
CA ILE A 99 39.34 16.90 15.90
C ILE A 99 40.76 16.37 16.12
N GLN A 100 41.07 15.88 17.32
CA GLN A 100 42.40 15.34 17.65
C GLN A 100 42.64 13.96 17.02
N GLU A 101 41.60 13.14 16.93
CA GLU A 101 41.65 11.81 16.28
C GLU A 101 41.77 11.91 14.75
N ALA A 102 41.43 13.04 14.15
CA ALA A 102 41.41 13.21 12.70
C ALA A 102 42.84 13.16 12.09
N GLU A 103 43.11 12.09 11.31
CA GLU A 103 44.37 11.96 10.57
C GLU A 103 44.48 12.96 9.41
N LYS A 104 43.36 13.18 8.71
CA LYS A 104 43.24 14.08 7.56
C LYS A 104 41.89 14.81 7.61
N ILE A 105 41.87 16.07 7.21
CA ILE A 105 40.64 16.81 6.95
C ILE A 105 40.34 16.72 5.46
N PRO A 106 39.17 16.17 5.06
CA PRO A 106 38.78 16.13 3.66
C PRO A 106 38.46 17.54 3.13
N GLU A 107 38.63 17.72 1.83
CA GLU A 107 38.00 18.82 1.12
C GLU A 107 36.54 18.43 0.88
N ILE A 108 35.62 19.36 1.11
CA ILE A 108 34.19 19.09 0.99
C ILE A 108 33.57 20.06 -0.01
N ASP A 109 32.58 19.56 -0.75
CA ASP A 109 31.85 20.39 -1.69
C ASP A 109 30.90 21.35 -0.98
N MET A 110 30.83 22.58 -1.46
CA MET A 110 29.99 23.61 -0.88
C MET A 110 28.95 24.08 -1.88
N MET A 111 27.71 24.24 -1.45
CA MET A 111 26.67 24.81 -2.28
C MET A 111 26.69 26.34 -2.18
N GLN A 112 26.56 27.02 -3.31
CA GLN A 112 26.34 28.46 -3.39
C GLN A 112 24.99 28.72 -4.04
N VAL A 113 24.19 29.60 -3.42
CA VAL A 113 22.94 30.09 -3.99
C VAL A 113 23.10 31.57 -4.29
N ASN A 114 23.01 31.92 -5.57
CA ASN A 114 23.38 33.21 -6.13
C ASN A 114 24.83 33.56 -5.74
N GLU A 115 25.02 34.46 -4.77
CA GLU A 115 26.34 34.87 -4.27
C GLU A 115 26.62 34.40 -2.83
N GLN A 116 25.67 33.69 -2.20
CA GLN A 116 25.75 33.27 -0.80
C GLN A 116 26.11 31.79 -0.67
N MET A 117 27.15 31.47 0.10
CA MET A 117 27.47 30.08 0.46
C MET A 117 26.42 29.53 1.43
N VAL A 118 26.16 28.23 1.30
CA VAL A 118 25.13 27.51 2.04
C VAL A 118 25.79 26.35 2.78
N PHE A 119 25.57 26.27 4.09
CA PHE A 119 26.12 25.23 4.95
C PHE A 119 25.22 24.00 5.04
N ASN A 120 23.90 24.16 5.00
CA ASN A 120 22.96 23.07 5.24
C ASN A 120 22.00 22.87 4.08
N SER A 121 21.15 23.86 3.78
CA SER A 121 20.12 23.64 2.76
C SER A 121 19.52 24.92 2.17
N LEU A 122 19.07 24.77 0.92
CA LEU A 122 18.12 25.68 0.28
C LEU A 122 16.74 25.03 0.29
N VAL A 123 15.74 25.78 0.72
CA VAL A 123 14.33 25.36 0.65
C VAL A 123 13.53 26.40 -0.12
N VAL A 124 12.90 25.98 -1.21
CA VAL A 124 12.01 26.80 -2.03
C VAL A 124 10.56 26.39 -1.77
N GLY A 125 9.68 27.36 -1.55
CA GLY A 125 8.24 27.16 -1.31
C GLY A 125 7.83 27.33 0.16
N THR A 126 6.67 27.95 0.37
CA THR A 126 6.17 28.35 1.70
C THR A 126 5.59 27.21 2.52
N SER A 127 5.10 26.16 1.87
CA SER A 127 4.47 24.98 2.49
C SER A 127 5.49 24.03 3.16
N MET A 128 6.78 24.32 3.02
CA MET A 128 7.89 23.49 3.52
C MET A 128 8.48 23.98 4.84
N GLY A 129 7.94 25.07 5.42
CA GLY A 129 8.38 25.65 6.69
C GLY A 129 8.55 24.66 7.84
N ILE A 130 7.76 23.59 7.86
CA ILE A 130 7.83 22.53 8.89
C ILE A 130 9.19 21.80 8.89
N LEU A 131 9.84 21.69 7.72
CA LEU A 131 11.08 20.92 7.57
C LEU A 131 12.32 21.70 8.03
N TYR A 132 12.25 23.03 8.14
CA TYR A 132 13.36 23.87 8.60
C TYR A 132 13.04 24.74 9.85
N SER A 133 11.80 24.75 10.37
CA SER A 133 11.47 25.54 11.57
C SER A 133 12.18 25.02 12.83
N ASN A 134 12.87 25.92 13.53
CA ASN A 134 13.95 25.62 14.47
C ASN A 134 13.59 25.84 15.95
N LYS A 135 12.31 25.77 16.35
CA LYS A 135 11.95 25.96 17.77
C LYS A 135 11.87 24.64 18.53
N SER A 136 12.96 24.34 19.25
CA SER A 136 13.03 23.29 20.25
C SER A 136 11.87 23.41 21.25
N SER A 137 11.13 22.33 21.37
CA SER A 137 10.38 21.94 22.56
C SER A 137 10.12 20.44 22.44
N SER A 138 10.03 19.76 23.58
CA SER A 138 9.94 18.30 23.77
C SER A 138 9.29 17.52 22.62
N PHE A 139 9.77 16.30 22.32
CA PHE A 139 9.30 15.42 21.24
C PHE A 139 7.77 15.43 21.07
N PHE A 140 7.01 15.40 22.17
CA PHE A 140 5.54 15.44 22.16
C PHE A 140 4.93 16.83 21.85
N GLU A 141 5.54 17.93 22.29
CA GLU A 141 5.09 19.29 21.94
C GLU A 141 5.43 19.64 20.48
N GLY A 142 6.60 19.19 20.01
CA GLY A 142 6.99 19.23 18.61
C GLY A 142 6.03 18.42 17.74
N LEU A 143 5.64 17.22 18.17
CA LEU A 143 4.67 16.38 17.45
C LEU A 143 3.28 17.02 17.40
N LYS A 144 2.79 17.60 18.50
CA LYS A 144 1.48 18.27 18.55
C LYS A 144 1.42 19.53 17.68
N LYS A 145 2.47 20.37 17.70
CA LYS A 145 2.59 21.52 16.80
C LYS A 145 2.71 21.09 15.34
N ARG A 146 3.51 20.04 15.05
CA ARG A 146 3.63 19.47 13.70
C ARG A 146 2.30 18.91 13.21
N LEU A 147 1.53 18.24 14.07
CA LEU A 147 0.18 17.73 13.76
C LEU A 147 -0.83 18.86 13.51
N SER A 148 -0.82 19.94 14.31
CA SER A 148 -1.72 21.08 14.07
C SER A 148 -1.37 21.84 12.80
N GLN A 149 -0.08 22.02 12.51
CA GLN A 149 0.42 22.68 11.29
C GLN A 149 0.24 21.80 10.04
N LEU A 150 0.34 20.46 10.16
CA LEU A 150 -0.13 19.51 9.16
C LEU A 150 -1.63 19.70 8.89
N GLY A 151 -2.42 19.89 9.95
CA GLY A 151 -3.83 20.30 9.89
C GLY A 151 -4.09 21.49 8.96
N ASP A 152 -3.25 22.52 9.05
CA ASP A 152 -3.35 23.74 8.24
C ASP A 152 -2.86 23.52 6.79
N LEU A 153 -1.86 22.66 6.58
CA LEU A 153 -1.45 22.20 5.24
C LEU A 153 -2.62 21.51 4.51
N PHE A 154 -3.43 20.69 5.19
CA PHE A 154 -4.52 19.94 4.56
C PHE A 154 -5.64 20.79 3.95
N ARG A 155 -5.74 22.08 4.29
CA ARG A 155 -6.83 22.93 3.79
C ARG A 155 -6.47 23.75 2.56
N ARG A 156 -5.18 23.99 2.28
CA ARG A 156 -4.76 24.98 1.27
C ARG A 156 -3.37 24.73 0.60
N VAL A 157 -2.98 23.49 0.32
CA VAL A 157 -1.75 23.27 -0.51
C VAL A 157 -1.98 23.80 -1.92
N LYS A 158 -1.12 24.71 -2.38
CA LYS A 158 -1.03 25.16 -3.77
C LYS A 158 0.32 24.78 -4.34
N LEU A 159 0.34 24.32 -5.59
CA LEU A 159 1.58 24.20 -6.34
C LEU A 159 1.89 25.55 -7.00
N LYS A 160 3.17 25.86 -7.15
CA LYS A 160 3.66 26.99 -7.94
C LYS A 160 4.36 26.48 -9.19
N PRO A 161 4.33 27.24 -10.31
CA PRO A 161 5.05 26.87 -11.50
C PRO A 161 6.55 27.13 -11.30
N TYR A 162 7.39 26.18 -11.68
CA TYR A 162 8.83 26.30 -11.68
C TYR A 162 9.41 25.79 -12.99
N THR A 163 10.41 26.50 -13.48
CA THR A 163 11.26 26.06 -14.58
C THR A 163 12.63 25.79 -13.99
N ILE A 164 13.05 24.53 -14.06
CA ILE A 164 14.29 24.03 -13.48
C ILE A 164 15.21 23.65 -14.62
N THR A 165 16.34 24.34 -14.72
CA THR A 165 17.39 24.09 -15.69
C THR A 165 18.58 23.47 -14.97
N TYR A 166 19.13 22.39 -15.51
CA TYR A 166 20.24 21.66 -14.90
C TYR A 166 21.15 21.06 -15.98
N GLN A 167 22.39 20.74 -15.62
CA GLN A 167 23.31 20.01 -16.48
C GLN A 167 23.17 18.49 -16.26
N ASP A 168 22.93 17.74 -17.34
CA ASP A 168 22.88 16.26 -17.29
C ASP A 168 24.30 15.66 -17.28
N SER A 169 24.42 14.33 -17.10
CA SER A 169 25.69 13.58 -17.06
C SER A 169 26.56 13.67 -18.32
N ARG A 170 26.10 14.38 -19.35
CA ARG A 170 26.83 14.68 -20.60
C ARG A 170 27.19 16.16 -20.73
N GLU A 171 27.01 16.95 -19.67
CA GLU A 171 27.18 18.41 -19.64
C GLU A 171 26.23 19.14 -20.62
N GLU A 172 25.13 18.49 -21.01
CA GLU A 172 24.07 19.11 -21.81
C GLU A 172 23.05 19.79 -20.89
N GLU A 173 22.73 21.04 -21.20
CA GLU A 173 21.70 21.80 -20.50
C GLU A 173 20.30 21.24 -20.81
N LYS A 174 19.55 20.89 -19.76
CA LYS A 174 18.18 20.41 -19.84
C LYS A 174 17.25 21.26 -18.99
N THR A 175 16.02 21.41 -19.48
CA THR A 175 14.99 22.22 -18.81
C THR A 175 13.74 21.40 -18.54
N ILE A 176 13.20 21.53 -17.33
CA ILE A 176 11.94 20.92 -16.91
C ILE A 176 11.01 22.02 -16.41
N GLU A 177 9.84 22.13 -17.03
CA GLU A 177 8.75 22.94 -16.52
C GLU A 177 7.77 22.09 -15.71
N THR A 178 7.58 22.41 -14.43
CA THR A 178 6.72 21.63 -13.55
C THR A 178 5.94 22.50 -12.56
N ALA A 179 4.92 21.90 -11.94
CA ALA A 179 4.22 22.48 -10.81
C ALA A 179 4.68 21.77 -9.54
N ALA A 180 5.32 22.50 -8.63
CA ALA A 180 5.84 21.93 -7.38
C ALA A 180 5.30 22.66 -6.16
N MET A 181 5.17 21.91 -5.06
CA MET A 181 4.83 22.42 -3.74
C MET A 181 6.05 23.09 -3.11
N GLY A 182 7.22 22.50 -3.33
CA GLY A 182 8.50 23.04 -2.90
C GLY A 182 9.66 22.24 -3.46
N ILE A 183 10.86 22.81 -3.33
CA ILE A 183 12.13 22.22 -3.80
C ILE A 183 13.09 22.28 -2.62
N LEU A 184 13.81 21.20 -2.33
CA LEU A 184 14.96 21.23 -1.43
C LEU A 184 16.23 20.99 -2.22
N ALA A 185 17.30 21.69 -1.88
CA ALA A 185 18.65 21.42 -2.38
C ALA A 185 19.64 21.34 -1.22
N VAL A 186 20.57 20.38 -1.30
CA VAL A 186 21.67 20.19 -0.35
C VAL A 186 22.94 19.82 -1.11
N ALA A 187 24.10 20.21 -0.59
CA ALA A 187 25.38 19.66 -1.04
C ALA A 187 25.57 18.26 -0.44
N GLN A 188 25.39 18.10 0.88
CA GLN A 188 25.56 16.82 1.56
C GLN A 188 24.20 16.18 1.89
N CYS A 189 23.92 14.98 1.37
CA CYS A 189 22.67 14.29 1.69
C CYS A 189 22.59 13.81 3.15
N GLU A 190 23.72 13.40 3.75
CA GLU A 190 23.76 12.80 5.09
C GLU A 190 23.44 13.81 6.21
N SER A 191 23.67 15.10 5.96
CA SER A 191 23.36 16.18 6.90
C SER A 191 21.86 16.48 7.00
N ASN A 192 21.10 16.12 5.96
CA ASN A 192 19.67 16.37 5.90
C ASN A 192 18.86 15.09 6.09
N PHE A 193 18.00 15.09 7.11
CA PHE A 193 17.17 13.95 7.50
C PHE A 193 16.30 13.39 6.37
N VAL A 194 15.82 14.23 5.45
CA VAL A 194 14.98 13.79 4.32
C VAL A 194 15.84 13.08 3.27
N PHE A 195 17.01 13.65 2.95
CA PHE A 195 17.89 13.14 1.91
C PHE A 195 18.54 11.82 2.30
N ARG A 196 19.14 11.73 3.50
CA ARG A 196 19.71 10.48 4.05
C ARG A 196 18.78 9.26 3.98
N ARG A 197 17.47 9.48 4.07
CA ARG A 197 16.47 8.39 4.05
C ARG A 197 16.11 7.92 2.64
N ILE A 198 16.27 8.81 1.66
CA ILE A 198 15.78 8.64 0.29
C ILE A 198 16.94 8.31 -0.66
N ILE A 199 18.10 8.94 -0.45
CA ILE A 199 19.29 8.81 -1.28
C ILE A 199 20.31 7.97 -0.51
N GLU A 200 20.74 6.87 -1.13
CA GLU A 200 21.69 5.93 -0.52
C GLU A 200 23.13 6.07 -1.05
N GLU A 201 23.33 6.79 -2.16
CA GLU A 201 24.63 6.90 -2.85
C GLU A 201 24.99 8.38 -3.03
N SER A 202 25.60 8.98 -2.02
CA SER A 202 26.10 10.36 -2.02
C SER A 202 27.39 10.44 -1.20
N GLY A 203 28.42 11.06 -1.77
CA GLY A 203 29.68 11.36 -1.09
C GLY A 203 29.69 12.78 -0.51
N LEU A 204 30.78 13.16 0.16
CA LEU A 204 30.99 14.53 0.65
C LEU A 204 31.62 15.47 -0.39
N ASP A 205 32.21 14.88 -1.42
CA ASP A 205 32.94 15.48 -2.53
C ASP A 205 32.50 14.88 -3.88
N ASP A 206 31.23 14.50 -4.00
CA ASP A 206 30.71 13.79 -5.18
C ASP A 206 30.48 14.69 -6.42
N GLY A 207 30.83 15.97 -6.32
CA GLY A 207 30.75 16.95 -7.38
C GLY A 207 29.32 17.33 -7.75
N ARG A 208 28.34 17.10 -6.85
CA ARG A 208 26.91 17.30 -7.18
C ARG A 208 26.13 18.01 -6.08
N ILE A 209 25.14 18.78 -6.54
CA ILE A 209 24.04 19.26 -5.72
C ILE A 209 22.90 18.27 -5.86
N HIS A 210 22.33 17.87 -4.73
CA HIS A 210 21.18 16.98 -4.67
C HIS A 210 19.90 17.76 -4.48
N ILE A 211 18.96 17.61 -5.41
CA ILE A 211 17.71 18.38 -5.43
C ILE A 211 16.50 17.46 -5.41
N LEU A 212 15.63 17.68 -4.42
CA LEU A 212 14.32 17.03 -4.31
C LEU A 212 13.22 18.01 -4.67
N ILE A 213 12.40 17.65 -5.65
CA ILE A 213 11.27 18.44 -6.13
C ILE A 213 9.99 17.76 -5.65
N LEU A 214 9.26 18.39 -4.73
CA LEU A 214 8.02 17.83 -4.21
C LEU A 214 6.83 18.32 -5.04
N ALA A 215 6.24 17.43 -5.84
CA ALA A 215 5.12 17.73 -6.72
C ALA A 215 3.95 16.74 -6.50
N PRO A 216 3.31 16.76 -5.32
CA PRO A 216 2.18 15.89 -5.01
C PRO A 216 1.01 16.15 -5.96
N LYS A 217 0.39 15.08 -6.45
CA LYS A 217 -0.82 15.14 -7.31
C LYS A 217 -2.13 15.14 -6.50
N SER A 218 -2.06 14.87 -5.20
CA SER A 218 -3.19 14.86 -4.26
C SER A 218 -2.72 14.97 -2.82
N LEU A 219 -3.60 15.41 -1.92
CA LEU A 219 -3.34 15.43 -0.47
C LEU A 219 -3.11 14.02 0.07
N PHE A 220 -3.85 13.03 -0.43
CA PHE A 220 -3.67 11.63 -0.03
C PHE A 220 -2.25 11.12 -0.28
N ALA A 221 -1.60 11.53 -1.38
CA ALA A 221 -0.22 11.16 -1.67
C ALA A 221 0.76 11.71 -0.60
N LEU A 222 0.53 12.93 -0.11
CA LEU A 222 1.30 13.52 1.00
C LEU A 222 1.07 12.77 2.31
N ILE A 223 -0.19 12.41 2.61
CA ILE A 223 -0.55 11.67 3.83
C ILE A 223 0.10 10.28 3.81
N GLN A 224 -0.04 9.56 2.69
CA GLN A 224 0.53 8.23 2.52
C GLN A 224 2.05 8.26 2.75
N PHE A 225 2.74 9.23 2.15
CA PHE A 225 4.18 9.41 2.35
C PHE A 225 4.54 9.73 3.80
N GLY A 226 3.79 10.65 4.43
CA GLY A 226 3.98 11.00 5.83
C GLY A 226 3.79 9.79 6.75
N LEU A 227 2.72 9.00 6.56
CA LEU A 227 2.43 7.81 7.36
C LEU A 227 3.44 6.69 7.15
N GLN A 228 3.82 6.41 5.90
CA GLN A 228 4.85 5.42 5.59
C GLN A 228 6.16 5.77 6.31
N ASN A 229 6.60 7.03 6.26
CA ASN A 229 7.89 7.44 6.82
C ASN A 229 7.90 7.79 8.32
N LEU A 230 6.74 8.01 8.93
CA LEU A 230 6.61 8.28 10.37
C LEU A 230 6.52 6.98 11.19
N PHE A 231 5.86 5.94 10.66
CA PHE A 231 5.58 4.70 11.40
C PHE A 231 6.39 3.48 10.91
N PHE A 232 6.82 3.45 9.64
CA PHE A 232 7.51 2.30 9.06
C PHE A 232 8.77 2.76 8.31
N PRO A 233 9.90 3.02 9.01
CA PRO A 233 11.14 3.43 8.37
C PRO A 233 11.68 2.29 7.51
N THR A 234 11.46 2.34 6.20
CA THR A 234 12.10 1.44 5.24
C THR A 234 13.37 2.11 4.72
N HIS A 235 14.54 1.55 5.04
CA HIS A 235 15.78 1.86 4.32
C HIS A 235 15.71 1.27 2.91
N GLY A 236 16.25 1.96 1.90
CA GLY A 236 16.25 1.50 0.50
C GLY A 236 14.93 1.66 -0.27
N GLY A 237 14.08 2.62 0.12
CA GLY A 237 12.77 2.81 -0.50
C GLY A 237 12.85 3.52 -1.87
N THR A 238 12.13 2.99 -2.87
CA THR A 238 11.89 3.70 -4.13
C THR A 238 11.28 5.08 -3.89
N LEU A 239 11.87 6.13 -4.48
CA LEU A 239 11.33 7.49 -4.49
C LEU A 239 9.82 7.47 -4.80
N PRO A 240 8.97 8.10 -3.97
CA PRO A 240 7.55 8.18 -4.25
C PRO A 240 7.29 8.84 -5.61
N SER A 241 6.22 8.44 -6.30
CA SER A 241 5.85 8.93 -7.63
C SER A 241 5.40 10.40 -7.68
N PHE A 242 5.73 11.20 -6.66
CA PHE A 242 5.49 12.64 -6.63
C PHE A 242 6.75 13.42 -6.21
N VAL A 243 7.85 12.72 -5.92
CA VAL A 243 9.14 13.32 -5.62
C VAL A 243 9.99 13.19 -6.87
N GLY A 244 10.37 14.33 -7.44
CA GLY A 244 11.43 14.37 -8.44
C GLY A 244 12.79 14.44 -7.76
N TYR A 245 13.79 13.83 -8.36
CA TYR A 245 15.18 13.91 -7.90
C TYR A 245 16.11 14.28 -9.06
N ILE A 246 17.00 15.23 -8.82
CA ILE A 246 18.02 15.69 -9.76
C ILE A 246 19.34 15.81 -9.01
N SER A 247 20.41 15.21 -9.55
CA SER A 247 21.78 15.44 -9.11
C SER A 247 22.56 16.18 -10.21
N SER A 248 23.08 17.38 -9.95
CA SER A 248 23.79 18.19 -10.94
C SER A 248 24.74 19.20 -10.27
N SER A 249 25.80 19.63 -10.95
CA SER A 249 26.78 20.62 -10.46
C SER A 249 26.26 22.07 -10.54
N GLU A 250 25.34 22.35 -11.45
CA GLU A 250 24.72 23.67 -11.64
C GLU A 250 23.22 23.49 -11.87
N VAL A 251 22.41 24.23 -11.11
CA VAL A 251 20.96 24.25 -11.26
C VAL A 251 20.41 25.66 -11.15
N LYS A 252 19.54 26.02 -12.10
CA LYS A 252 18.83 27.29 -12.11
C LYS A 252 17.34 27.07 -11.93
N ILE A 253 16.74 27.73 -10.95
CA ILE A 253 15.31 27.68 -10.63
C ILE A 253 14.70 29.03 -10.96
N THR A 254 13.73 29.05 -11.86
CA THR A 254 12.99 30.26 -12.24
C THR A 254 11.48 30.06 -12.09
N SER A 255 10.76 31.15 -11.84
CA SER A 255 9.30 31.17 -11.88
C SER A 255 8.81 32.47 -12.49
N LYS A 256 7.58 32.45 -12.99
CA LYS A 256 6.92 33.65 -13.54
C LYS A 256 6.67 34.70 -12.47
N ASP A 257 6.30 34.25 -11.26
CA ASP A 257 6.00 35.08 -10.10
C ASP A 257 7.11 34.93 -9.06
N GLN A 258 7.21 35.88 -8.12
CA GLN A 258 8.12 35.72 -6.99
C GLN A 258 7.76 34.49 -6.15
N PHE A 259 8.78 33.76 -5.75
CA PHE A 259 8.65 32.63 -4.84
C PHE A 259 9.51 32.85 -3.60
N HIS A 260 8.97 32.37 -2.47
CA HIS A 260 9.69 32.38 -1.22
C HIS A 260 10.70 31.25 -1.21
N PHE A 261 11.86 31.53 -0.64
CA PHE A 261 12.87 30.53 -0.35
C PHE A 261 13.50 30.83 1.01
N ALA A 262 14.26 29.86 1.54
CA ALA A 262 15.09 30.01 2.70
C ALA A 262 16.45 29.37 2.43
N VAL A 263 17.52 30.12 2.61
CA VAL A 263 18.90 29.62 2.60
C VAL A 263 19.37 29.56 4.04
N ASP A 264 19.70 28.37 4.56
CA ASP A 264 20.13 28.17 5.95
C ASP A 264 19.18 28.84 6.96
N GLY A 265 17.87 28.71 6.70
CA GLY A 265 16.81 29.28 7.54
C GLY A 265 16.57 30.78 7.39
N VAL A 266 17.37 31.51 6.59
CA VAL A 266 17.15 32.92 6.29
C VAL A 266 16.20 33.05 5.09
N GLU A 267 15.01 33.62 5.34
CA GLU A 267 13.96 33.75 4.33
C GLU A 267 14.24 34.89 3.33
N GLY A 268 13.83 34.68 2.09
CA GLY A 268 13.88 35.66 1.00
C GLY A 268 12.81 35.42 -0.07
N GLU A 269 12.70 36.35 -1.01
CA GLU A 269 11.81 36.26 -2.17
C GLU A 269 12.56 36.64 -3.44
N GLU A 270 12.55 35.74 -4.43
CA GLU A 270 13.20 35.98 -5.71
C GLU A 270 12.35 35.43 -6.87
N LYS A 271 12.69 35.82 -8.10
CA LYS A 271 12.13 35.22 -9.33
C LYS A 271 13.04 34.14 -9.92
N GLU A 272 14.31 34.18 -9.55
CA GLU A 272 15.39 33.38 -10.10
C GLU A 272 16.40 33.07 -9.00
N LEU A 273 16.76 31.80 -8.87
CA LEU A 273 17.86 31.34 -8.04
C LEU A 273 18.82 30.52 -8.90
N THR A 274 20.10 30.85 -8.83
CA THR A 274 21.18 30.06 -9.42
C THR A 274 21.89 29.31 -8.31
N ILE A 275 22.05 28.00 -8.46
CA ILE A 275 22.67 27.13 -7.48
C ILE A 275 23.91 26.51 -8.14
N ASN A 276 25.07 26.82 -7.59
CA ASN A 276 26.35 26.35 -8.09
C ASN A 276 27.06 25.53 -7.02
N LEU A 277 27.73 24.47 -7.45
CA LEU A 277 28.69 23.79 -6.60
C LEU A 277 30.03 24.52 -6.62
N ILE A 278 30.60 24.69 -5.45
CA ILE A 278 31.96 25.17 -5.25
C ILE A 278 32.80 23.95 -4.87
N GLU A 279 33.53 23.41 -5.84
CA GLU A 279 34.37 22.23 -5.65
C GLU A 279 35.66 22.57 -4.89
N ASN A 280 36.02 21.74 -3.90
CA ASN A 280 37.37 21.66 -3.30
C ASN A 280 37.98 22.98 -2.77
N HIS A 281 37.17 23.98 -2.41
CA HIS A 281 37.69 25.27 -1.96
C HIS A 281 38.13 25.30 -0.49
N ILE A 282 37.61 24.40 0.37
CA ILE A 282 37.84 24.47 1.82
C ILE A 282 37.90 23.07 2.42
N ALA A 283 38.99 22.80 3.14
CA ALA A 283 39.11 21.59 3.96
C ALA A 283 38.39 21.82 5.29
N ILE A 284 37.19 21.26 5.48
CA ILE A 284 36.43 21.34 6.75
C ILE A 284 36.29 19.93 7.31
N LEU A 285 36.55 19.75 8.60
CA LEU A 285 36.36 18.46 9.28
C LEU A 285 34.87 18.24 9.59
N PRO A 286 34.17 17.33 8.89
CA PRO A 286 32.83 16.91 9.30
C PRO A 286 32.90 16.07 10.58
N GLY A 287 31.79 16.01 11.31
CA GLY A 287 31.66 15.15 12.48
C GLY A 287 31.77 13.67 12.12
N LYS A 288 32.28 12.87 13.06
CA LYS A 288 32.63 11.45 12.86
C LYS A 288 31.50 10.61 12.27
N ARG A 289 30.25 10.87 12.70
CA ARG A 289 29.06 10.19 12.18
C ARG A 289 28.91 10.36 10.66
N LEU A 290 29.19 11.55 10.15
CA LEU A 290 28.99 11.89 8.74
C LEU A 290 30.08 11.24 7.87
N LEU A 291 31.30 11.07 8.41
CA LEU A 291 32.39 10.30 7.81
C LEU A 291 32.11 8.79 7.81
N GLU A 292 31.53 8.25 8.88
CA GLU A 292 31.20 6.82 8.99
C GLU A 292 30.01 6.42 8.09
N ASP A 293 29.07 7.34 7.87
CA ASP A 293 27.89 7.15 7.04
C ASP A 293 28.18 7.36 5.54
N GLU A 294 29.39 7.79 5.16
CA GLU A 294 29.79 8.00 3.77
C GLU A 294 29.74 6.71 2.95
N LYS A 295 28.95 6.72 1.88
CA LYS A 295 28.79 5.59 0.95
C LYS A 295 29.40 5.94 -0.40
N LYS A 296 29.91 4.92 -1.10
CA LYS A 296 30.58 5.08 -2.41
C LYS A 296 29.70 5.86 -3.40
N GLU A 297 30.35 6.71 -4.18
CA GLU A 297 29.74 7.49 -5.26
C GLU A 297 28.87 6.63 -6.18
N GLY A 298 27.62 7.05 -6.37
CA GLY A 298 26.69 6.48 -7.35
C GLY A 298 26.70 7.26 -8.67
N PRO A 299 26.13 6.69 -9.75
CA PRO A 299 25.94 7.43 -11.01
C PRO A 299 24.97 8.61 -10.80
N ALA A 300 25.09 9.66 -11.62
CA ALA A 300 24.15 10.77 -11.60
C ALA A 300 22.72 10.23 -11.85
N GLN A 301 21.79 10.54 -10.95
CA GLN A 301 20.42 10.04 -11.03
C GLN A 301 19.48 11.20 -11.31
N ILE A 302 18.70 11.05 -12.38
CA ILE A 302 17.60 11.95 -12.69
C ILE A 302 16.33 11.13 -12.68
N ASN A 303 15.46 11.43 -11.73
CA ASN A 303 14.12 10.88 -11.67
C ASN A 303 13.11 12.03 -11.74
N ALA A 304 12.88 12.54 -12.94
CA ALA A 304 11.89 13.58 -13.21
C ALA A 304 10.61 13.05 -13.88
N LYS A 305 10.54 11.75 -14.20
CA LYS A 305 9.45 11.14 -14.99
C LYS A 305 8.07 11.38 -14.37
N TYR A 306 8.00 11.45 -13.05
CA TYR A 306 6.74 11.55 -12.33
C TYR A 306 6.27 12.98 -12.07
N LEU A 307 7.13 13.98 -12.33
CA LEU A 307 6.81 15.38 -12.16
C LEU A 307 5.66 15.79 -13.08
N PRO A 308 4.69 16.58 -12.61
CA PRO A 308 3.61 17.06 -13.44
C PRO A 308 4.13 18.04 -14.48
N THR A 309 3.96 17.69 -15.75
CA THR A 309 4.32 18.50 -16.92
C THR A 309 3.11 18.64 -17.85
N GLY A 310 3.21 19.48 -18.88
CA GLY A 310 2.16 19.63 -19.89
C GLY A 310 0.80 20.03 -19.32
N THR A 311 -0.26 19.30 -19.68
CA THR A 311 -1.64 19.56 -19.25
C THR A 311 -1.86 19.36 -17.75
N LEU A 312 -1.22 18.34 -17.16
CA LEU A 312 -1.33 18.07 -15.71
C LEU A 312 -0.72 19.20 -14.88
N LYS A 313 0.36 19.83 -15.37
CA LYS A 313 0.94 21.03 -14.76
C LYS A 313 -0.11 22.12 -14.65
N GLU A 314 -0.75 22.49 -15.77
CA GLU A 314 -1.77 23.55 -15.80
C GLU A 314 -2.97 23.22 -14.90
N GLU A 315 -3.47 21.98 -14.92
CA GLU A 315 -4.57 21.56 -14.05
C GLU A 315 -4.27 21.72 -12.55
N LEU A 316 -3.07 21.35 -12.11
CA LEU A 316 -2.68 21.45 -10.70
C LEU A 316 -2.39 22.88 -10.26
N LEU A 317 -2.12 23.81 -11.19
CA LEU A 317 -1.94 25.23 -10.90
C LEU A 317 -3.27 25.97 -10.71
N HIS A 318 -4.37 25.46 -11.27
CA HIS A 318 -5.68 26.13 -11.26
C HIS A 318 -6.45 26.09 -9.92
N GLY A 319 -5.86 25.57 -8.82
CA GLY A 319 -6.55 25.52 -7.54
C GLY A 319 -5.72 24.99 -6.38
N TYR A 320 -6.43 24.62 -5.31
CA TYR A 320 -5.82 23.85 -4.22
C TYR A 320 -5.70 22.40 -4.63
N LEU A 321 -4.69 21.73 -4.07
CA LEU A 321 -4.46 20.33 -4.30
C LEU A 321 -5.69 19.49 -3.89
N PRO A 322 -6.22 18.63 -4.77
CA PRO A 322 -7.42 17.88 -4.46
C PRO A 322 -7.15 16.81 -3.40
N TRP A 323 -8.19 16.42 -2.65
CA TRP A 323 -8.08 15.34 -1.66
C TRP A 323 -7.64 14.02 -2.29
N VAL A 324 -8.23 13.69 -3.44
CA VAL A 324 -7.83 12.56 -4.28
C VAL A 324 -7.59 13.06 -5.69
N ARG A 325 -6.61 12.46 -6.37
CA ARG A 325 -6.25 12.80 -7.75
C ARG A 325 -7.47 12.59 -8.65
N HIS A 326 -7.77 13.58 -9.48
CA HIS A 326 -8.67 13.38 -10.61
C HIS A 326 -7.86 12.72 -11.73
N ALA A 327 -8.43 11.70 -12.37
CA ALA A 327 -7.80 11.10 -13.55
C ALA A 327 -7.65 12.18 -14.62
N THR A 328 -6.51 12.20 -15.32
CA THR A 328 -6.31 13.19 -16.40
C THR A 328 -7.33 12.94 -17.51
N SER A 329 -7.57 13.95 -18.34
CA SER A 329 -8.46 13.81 -19.50
C SER A 329 -8.04 12.67 -20.44
N GLU A 330 -6.74 12.40 -20.53
CA GLU A 330 -6.16 11.32 -21.33
C GLU A 330 -6.37 9.94 -20.69
N GLU A 331 -6.00 9.77 -19.41
CA GLU A 331 -6.26 8.53 -18.64
C GLU A 331 -7.74 8.15 -18.66
N PHE A 332 -8.62 9.16 -18.54
CA PHE A 332 -10.06 8.96 -18.65
C PHE A 332 -10.46 8.49 -20.05
N LYS A 333 -9.97 9.14 -21.10
CA LYS A 333 -10.33 8.81 -22.48
C LYS A 333 -9.91 7.39 -22.85
N ASP A 334 -8.71 6.98 -22.48
CA ASP A 334 -8.17 5.67 -22.81
C ASP A 334 -8.89 4.55 -22.05
N LEU A 335 -9.10 4.74 -20.74
CA LEU A 335 -9.92 3.81 -19.96
C LEU A 335 -11.34 3.73 -20.53
N PHE A 336 -11.98 4.86 -20.79
CA PHE A 336 -13.37 4.88 -21.25
C PHE A 336 -13.55 4.26 -22.64
N SER A 337 -12.57 4.44 -23.53
CA SER A 337 -12.52 3.77 -24.83
C SER A 337 -12.45 2.25 -24.67
N LEU A 338 -11.53 1.77 -23.83
CA LEU A 338 -11.40 0.35 -23.51
C LEU A 338 -12.68 -0.24 -22.90
N LEU A 339 -13.30 0.47 -21.95
CA LEU A 339 -14.54 0.01 -21.32
C LEU A 339 -15.71 -0.03 -22.29
N LYS A 340 -15.79 0.92 -23.25
CA LYS A 340 -16.78 0.86 -24.33
C LYS A 340 -16.59 -0.36 -25.22
N GLN A 341 -15.36 -0.74 -25.53
CA GLN A 341 -15.07 -1.97 -26.29
C GLN A 341 -15.47 -3.21 -25.51
N ASN A 342 -15.12 -3.29 -24.21
CA ASN A 342 -15.48 -4.42 -23.35
C ASN A 342 -16.99 -4.54 -23.09
N ALA A 343 -17.75 -3.45 -23.21
CA ALA A 343 -19.19 -3.46 -23.06
C ALA A 343 -19.93 -4.00 -24.30
N GLN A 344 -19.23 -4.27 -25.41
CA GLN A 344 -19.86 -4.82 -26.62
C GLN A 344 -19.77 -6.34 -26.65
N THR A 345 -20.89 -6.97 -26.99
CA THR A 345 -20.93 -8.42 -27.21
C THR A 345 -20.14 -8.77 -28.46
N SER A 346 -19.03 -9.49 -28.30
CA SER A 346 -18.22 -9.98 -29.42
C SER A 346 -18.35 -11.50 -29.57
N SER A 347 -18.08 -12.01 -30.78
CA SER A 347 -18.04 -13.46 -31.01
C SER A 347 -17.01 -14.16 -30.13
N THR A 348 -15.83 -13.54 -29.95
CA THR A 348 -14.79 -14.04 -29.05
C THR A 348 -15.29 -14.14 -27.61
N TYR A 349 -16.00 -13.13 -27.11
CA TYR A 349 -16.60 -13.16 -25.78
C TYR A 349 -17.55 -14.35 -25.61
N LEU A 350 -18.46 -14.56 -26.58
CA LEU A 350 -19.43 -15.65 -26.52
C LEU A 350 -18.77 -17.03 -26.58
N VAL A 351 -17.80 -17.24 -27.47
CA VAL A 351 -17.08 -18.51 -27.59
C VAL A 351 -16.31 -18.84 -26.31
N LEU A 352 -15.57 -17.86 -25.76
CA LEU A 352 -14.83 -18.06 -24.52
C LEU A 352 -15.76 -18.32 -23.33
N MET A 353 -16.92 -17.65 -23.27
CA MET A 353 -17.93 -17.90 -22.25
C MET A 353 -18.52 -19.31 -22.33
N ALA A 354 -18.84 -19.79 -23.54
CA ALA A 354 -19.30 -21.15 -23.76
C ALA A 354 -18.24 -22.16 -23.30
N LEU A 355 -17.02 -22.06 -23.82
CA LEU A 355 -15.92 -22.98 -23.49
C LEU A 355 -15.58 -22.98 -22.00
N SER A 356 -15.50 -21.79 -21.38
CA SER A 356 -15.25 -21.64 -19.95
C SER A 356 -16.33 -22.35 -19.14
N THR A 357 -17.61 -22.14 -19.47
CA THR A 357 -18.71 -22.76 -18.73
C THR A 357 -18.75 -24.27 -18.93
N MET A 358 -18.38 -24.77 -20.12
CA MET A 358 -18.25 -26.20 -20.36
C MET A 358 -17.16 -26.82 -19.49
N ILE A 359 -15.95 -26.23 -19.47
CA ILE A 359 -14.84 -26.69 -18.65
C ILE A 359 -15.20 -26.61 -17.16
N ALA A 360 -15.86 -25.55 -16.73
CA ALA A 360 -16.33 -25.40 -15.35
C ALA A 360 -17.32 -26.50 -14.98
N THR A 361 -18.29 -26.81 -15.85
CA THR A 361 -19.30 -27.86 -15.61
C THR A 361 -18.64 -29.23 -15.48
N PHE A 362 -17.68 -29.57 -16.36
CA PHE A 362 -16.90 -30.82 -16.23
C PHE A 362 -16.03 -30.83 -14.97
N GLY A 363 -15.38 -29.72 -14.64
CA GLY A 363 -14.57 -29.58 -13.43
C GLY A 363 -15.39 -29.74 -12.15
N LEU A 364 -16.63 -29.22 -12.14
CA LEU A 364 -17.59 -29.38 -11.06
C LEU A 364 -18.01 -30.85 -10.91
N PHE A 365 -18.42 -31.53 -11.99
CA PHE A 365 -18.74 -32.96 -11.92
C PHE A 365 -17.54 -33.82 -11.50
N GLY A 366 -16.33 -33.47 -11.95
CA GLY A 366 -15.09 -34.13 -11.57
C GLY A 366 -14.55 -33.75 -10.18
N ASN A 367 -15.27 -32.93 -9.40
CA ASN A 367 -14.86 -32.42 -8.09
C ASN A 367 -13.43 -31.84 -8.09
N SER A 368 -13.02 -31.17 -9.17
CA SER A 368 -11.63 -30.74 -9.43
C SER A 368 -11.49 -29.21 -9.36
N ALA A 369 -11.08 -28.72 -8.20
CA ALA A 369 -10.84 -27.29 -7.97
C ALA A 369 -9.85 -26.67 -9.01
N PRO A 370 -8.73 -27.32 -9.39
CA PRO A 370 -7.81 -26.75 -10.39
C PRO A 370 -8.45 -26.56 -11.77
N VAL A 371 -9.31 -27.48 -12.21
CA VAL A 371 -10.01 -27.37 -13.50
C VAL A 371 -11.05 -26.26 -13.45
N VAL A 372 -11.78 -26.16 -12.34
CA VAL A 372 -12.74 -25.08 -12.09
C VAL A 372 -12.03 -23.72 -12.07
N ILE A 373 -10.84 -23.63 -11.49
CA ILE A 373 -9.99 -22.43 -11.55
C ILE A 373 -9.57 -22.14 -12.99
N GLY A 374 -9.06 -23.13 -13.73
CA GLY A 374 -8.68 -22.98 -15.14
C GLY A 374 -9.82 -22.49 -16.04
N ALA A 375 -11.06 -22.89 -15.75
CA ALA A 375 -12.24 -22.37 -16.43
C ALA A 375 -12.45 -20.87 -16.16
N MET A 376 -12.29 -20.41 -14.92
CA MET A 376 -12.45 -18.99 -14.55
C MET A 376 -11.46 -18.09 -15.29
N ILE A 377 -10.23 -18.58 -15.51
CA ILE A 377 -9.17 -17.86 -16.23
C ILE A 377 -9.59 -17.53 -17.66
N LEU A 378 -10.33 -18.45 -18.30
CA LEU A 378 -10.76 -18.30 -19.68
C LEU A 378 -11.93 -17.32 -19.85
N ALA A 379 -12.74 -17.09 -18.80
CA ALA A 379 -13.98 -16.34 -18.90
C ALA A 379 -13.75 -14.82 -19.02
N PRO A 380 -14.25 -14.17 -20.08
CA PRO A 380 -14.10 -12.73 -20.30
C PRO A 380 -15.17 -11.87 -19.58
N LEU A 381 -15.77 -12.35 -18.48
CA LEU A 381 -16.89 -11.67 -17.78
C LEU A 381 -16.50 -10.34 -17.13
N MET A 382 -15.25 -10.21 -16.66
CA MET A 382 -14.82 -9.04 -15.90
C MET A 382 -14.88 -7.74 -16.70
N GLY A 383 -14.52 -7.76 -17.99
CA GLY A 383 -14.55 -6.56 -18.83
C GLY A 383 -15.91 -5.86 -18.84
N PRO A 384 -16.99 -6.54 -19.28
CA PRO A 384 -18.35 -5.99 -19.27
C PRO A 384 -18.81 -5.52 -17.88
N ILE A 385 -18.42 -6.20 -16.80
CA ILE A 385 -18.80 -5.86 -15.42
C ILE A 385 -18.10 -4.58 -14.94
N ILE A 386 -16.81 -4.44 -15.21
CA ILE A 386 -16.08 -3.20 -14.90
C ILE A 386 -16.63 -2.04 -15.74
N SER A 387 -17.00 -2.28 -16.99
CA SER A 387 -17.70 -1.29 -17.82
C SER A 387 -19.07 -0.92 -17.25
N LEU A 388 -19.82 -1.87 -16.70
CA LEU A 388 -21.09 -1.62 -16.01
C LEU A 388 -20.89 -0.73 -14.78
N ALA A 389 -19.85 -1.00 -13.98
CA ALA A 389 -19.52 -0.22 -12.80
C ALA A 389 -19.15 1.24 -13.14
N MET A 390 -18.38 1.45 -14.21
CA MET A 390 -18.07 2.80 -14.71
C MET A 390 -19.30 3.50 -15.28
N GLY A 391 -20.13 2.78 -16.03
CA GLY A 391 -21.39 3.28 -16.58
C GLY A 391 -22.35 3.71 -15.48
N ALA A 392 -22.51 2.90 -14.44
CA ALA A 392 -23.29 3.22 -13.25
C ALA A 392 -22.74 4.46 -12.54
N LEU A 393 -21.41 4.52 -12.33
CA LEU A 393 -20.76 5.65 -11.66
C LEU A 393 -20.93 6.98 -12.42
N ARG A 394 -20.88 6.96 -13.75
CA ARG A 394 -21.01 8.17 -14.59
C ARG A 394 -22.43 8.41 -15.11
N GLN A 395 -23.39 7.54 -14.78
CA GLN A 395 -24.75 7.55 -15.33
C GLN A 395 -24.77 7.52 -16.87
N ASP A 396 -23.84 6.79 -17.49
CA ASP A 396 -23.84 6.57 -18.94
C ASP A 396 -24.80 5.42 -19.27
N GLY A 397 -26.02 5.78 -19.69
CA GLY A 397 -27.07 4.82 -20.01
C GLY A 397 -26.73 3.89 -21.17
N LEU A 398 -25.90 4.33 -22.14
CA LEU A 398 -25.49 3.49 -23.26
C LEU A 398 -24.48 2.45 -22.80
N LEU A 399 -23.50 2.85 -21.98
CA LEU A 399 -22.52 1.94 -21.41
C LEU A 399 -23.17 0.91 -20.49
N ILE A 400 -24.11 1.34 -19.62
CA ILE A 400 -24.91 0.45 -18.76
C ILE A 400 -25.68 -0.55 -19.62
N LYS A 401 -26.41 -0.08 -20.63
CA LYS A 401 -27.22 -0.95 -21.50
C LYS A 401 -26.37 -1.99 -22.21
N ASN A 402 -25.28 -1.57 -22.83
CA ASN A 402 -24.41 -2.47 -23.60
C ASN A 402 -23.78 -3.52 -22.68
N SER A 403 -23.21 -3.09 -21.54
CA SER A 403 -22.66 -4.02 -20.54
C SER A 403 -23.71 -5.02 -20.03
N MET A 404 -24.92 -4.56 -19.71
CA MET A 404 -26.00 -5.45 -19.25
C MET A 404 -26.40 -6.46 -20.32
N ILE A 405 -26.48 -6.05 -21.60
CA ILE A 405 -26.77 -6.96 -22.72
C ILE A 405 -25.65 -8.00 -22.86
N THR A 406 -24.39 -7.60 -22.77
CA THR A 406 -23.25 -8.53 -22.88
C THR A 406 -23.18 -9.52 -21.72
N ILE A 407 -23.39 -9.04 -20.48
CA ILE A 407 -23.47 -9.92 -19.30
C ILE A 407 -24.65 -10.88 -19.44
N PHE A 408 -25.82 -10.39 -19.86
CA PHE A 408 -27.01 -11.20 -20.06
C PHE A 408 -26.79 -12.32 -21.06
N TRP A 409 -26.24 -12.02 -22.25
CA TRP A 409 -25.92 -13.05 -23.23
C TRP A 409 -24.85 -14.04 -22.75
N GLY A 410 -23.87 -13.57 -21.98
CA GLY A 410 -22.88 -14.44 -21.34
C GLY A 410 -23.51 -15.43 -20.35
N ILE A 411 -24.41 -14.96 -19.51
CA ILE A 411 -25.16 -15.79 -18.54
C ILE A 411 -26.06 -16.78 -19.27
N VAL A 412 -26.87 -16.32 -20.24
CA VAL A 412 -27.78 -17.18 -21.00
C VAL A 412 -27.00 -18.28 -21.72
N LEU A 413 -25.90 -17.93 -22.38
CA LEU A 413 -25.08 -18.90 -23.09
C LEU A 413 -24.43 -19.90 -22.12
N GLY A 414 -23.89 -19.44 -21.00
CA GLY A 414 -23.32 -20.30 -19.97
C GLY A 414 -24.35 -21.28 -19.40
N LEU A 415 -25.56 -20.80 -19.07
CA LEU A 415 -26.66 -21.66 -18.62
C LEU A 415 -26.99 -22.71 -19.67
N ILE A 416 -27.15 -22.33 -20.95
CA ILE A 416 -27.46 -23.28 -22.02
C ILE A 416 -26.41 -24.40 -22.10
N PHE A 417 -25.12 -24.06 -22.13
CA PHE A 417 -24.07 -25.07 -22.24
C PHE A 417 -23.95 -25.95 -20.99
N SER A 418 -24.13 -25.36 -19.81
CA SER A 418 -24.12 -26.12 -18.57
C SER A 418 -25.31 -27.08 -18.46
N ILE A 419 -26.51 -26.64 -18.85
CA ILE A 419 -27.71 -27.49 -18.95
C ILE A 419 -27.48 -28.62 -19.94
N LEU A 420 -26.97 -28.32 -21.14
CA LEU A 420 -26.69 -29.34 -22.16
C LEU A 420 -25.72 -30.40 -21.66
N ILE A 421 -24.63 -30.01 -20.99
CA ILE A 421 -23.66 -30.96 -20.40
C ILE A 421 -24.31 -31.77 -19.28
N THR A 422 -25.12 -31.14 -18.44
CA THR A 422 -25.81 -31.82 -17.35
C THR A 422 -26.80 -32.85 -17.88
N SER A 423 -27.58 -32.52 -18.92
CA SER A 423 -28.52 -33.45 -19.54
C SER A 423 -27.87 -34.69 -20.15
N ILE A 424 -26.63 -34.59 -20.65
CA ILE A 424 -25.89 -35.74 -21.20
C ILE A 424 -25.07 -36.49 -20.16
N THR A 425 -24.94 -35.95 -18.94
CA THR A 425 -24.12 -36.51 -17.85
C THR A 425 -25.05 -37.06 -16.77
N PRO A 426 -25.28 -38.38 -16.68
CA PRO A 426 -26.20 -38.97 -15.70
C PRO A 426 -25.55 -39.08 -14.32
N LEU A 427 -25.15 -37.94 -13.76
CA LEU A 427 -24.53 -37.81 -12.43
C LEU A 427 -25.33 -36.78 -11.62
N GLU A 428 -26.09 -37.26 -10.64
CA GLU A 428 -26.84 -36.45 -9.68
C GLU A 428 -26.17 -36.58 -8.30
N VAL A 429 -24.94 -36.08 -8.18
CA VAL A 429 -24.18 -36.12 -6.93
C VAL A 429 -23.79 -34.71 -6.52
N LEU A 430 -24.31 -34.28 -5.36
CA LEU A 430 -23.85 -33.07 -4.69
C LEU A 430 -22.46 -33.33 -4.10
N ASN A 431 -21.42 -32.84 -4.79
CA ASN A 431 -20.05 -32.86 -4.30
C ASN A 431 -19.65 -31.52 -3.68
N ASP A 432 -18.48 -31.48 -3.04
CA ASP A 432 -17.99 -30.32 -2.30
C ASP A 432 -17.90 -29.05 -3.18
N GLN A 433 -17.45 -29.18 -4.43
CA GLN A 433 -17.35 -28.05 -5.35
C GLN A 433 -18.71 -27.46 -5.74
N ILE A 434 -19.74 -28.30 -5.88
CA ILE A 434 -21.11 -27.87 -6.16
C ILE A 434 -21.73 -27.26 -4.90
N ILE A 435 -21.67 -27.95 -3.75
CA ILE A 435 -22.23 -27.53 -2.46
C ILE A 435 -21.69 -26.15 -2.04
N ALA A 436 -20.39 -25.91 -2.23
CA ALA A 436 -19.75 -24.64 -1.93
C ALA A 436 -20.33 -23.44 -2.73
N ARG A 437 -21.10 -23.69 -3.80
CA ARG A 437 -21.73 -22.64 -4.62
C ARG A 437 -23.24 -22.50 -4.43
N ILE A 438 -23.85 -23.35 -3.60
CA ILE A 438 -25.28 -23.31 -3.28
C ILE A 438 -25.56 -22.77 -1.88
N ARG A 439 -24.53 -22.75 -1.01
CA ARG A 439 -24.57 -22.23 0.35
C ARG A 439 -23.81 -20.90 0.43
N PRO A 440 -24.30 -19.82 -0.20
CA PRO A 440 -23.57 -18.57 -0.25
C PRO A 440 -23.47 -17.95 1.15
N ASN A 441 -22.33 -17.32 1.43
CA ASN A 441 -22.04 -16.72 2.72
C ASN A 441 -21.51 -15.28 2.60
N LEU A 442 -21.31 -14.62 3.74
CA LEU A 442 -20.79 -13.25 3.77
C LEU A 442 -19.32 -13.15 3.32
N LEU A 443 -18.55 -14.25 3.40
CA LEU A 443 -17.16 -14.28 2.91
C LEU A 443 -17.12 -14.20 1.38
N ASP A 444 -18.06 -14.83 0.69
CA ASP A 444 -18.20 -14.73 -0.77
C ASP A 444 -18.41 -13.26 -1.19
N LEU A 445 -19.24 -12.52 -0.46
CA LEU A 445 -19.43 -11.10 -0.68
C LEU A 445 -18.15 -10.29 -0.40
N GLY A 446 -17.38 -10.64 0.64
CA GLY A 446 -16.08 -10.05 0.91
C GLY A 446 -15.09 -10.24 -0.25
N ILE A 447 -15.04 -11.45 -0.81
CA ILE A 447 -14.24 -11.77 -2.00
C ILE A 447 -14.72 -10.95 -3.20
N ALA A 448 -16.03 -10.86 -3.44
CA ALA A 448 -16.59 -10.05 -4.52
C ALA A 448 -16.23 -8.56 -4.40
N VAL A 449 -16.30 -8.00 -3.18
CA VAL A 449 -15.89 -6.62 -2.91
C VAL A 449 -14.41 -6.41 -3.22
N ALA A 450 -13.52 -7.28 -2.71
CA ALA A 450 -12.09 -7.22 -2.98
C ALA A 450 -11.79 -7.35 -4.49
N SER A 451 -12.46 -8.27 -5.17
CA SER A 451 -12.40 -8.48 -6.62
C SER A 451 -12.78 -7.23 -7.41
N GLY A 452 -13.86 -6.52 -7.03
CA GLY A 452 -14.24 -5.28 -7.71
C GLY A 452 -13.26 -4.13 -7.47
N ILE A 453 -12.67 -4.03 -6.28
CA ILE A 453 -11.61 -3.05 -5.98
C ILE A 453 -10.37 -3.35 -6.84
N ALA A 454 -9.90 -4.60 -6.82
CA ALA A 454 -8.75 -5.04 -7.60
C ALA A 454 -8.98 -4.85 -9.10
N GLY A 455 -10.19 -5.17 -9.59
CA GLY A 455 -10.57 -5.01 -10.99
C GLY A 455 -10.57 -3.56 -11.43
N ALA A 456 -11.24 -2.67 -10.70
CA ALA A 456 -11.24 -1.25 -11.02
C ALA A 456 -9.83 -0.64 -10.96
N TYR A 457 -9.03 -1.02 -9.96
CA TYR A 457 -7.64 -0.57 -9.84
C TYR A 457 -6.78 -1.06 -11.02
N ALA A 458 -6.84 -2.34 -11.36
CA ALA A 458 -6.07 -2.92 -12.47
C ALA A 458 -6.46 -2.30 -13.82
N TYR A 459 -7.76 -2.08 -14.08
CA TYR A 459 -8.20 -1.45 -15.32
C TYR A 459 -7.78 0.02 -15.41
N SER A 460 -7.69 0.72 -14.28
CA SER A 460 -7.31 2.14 -14.20
C SER A 460 -5.82 2.42 -14.41
N LYS A 461 -4.96 1.41 -14.36
CA LYS A 461 -3.50 1.55 -14.49
C LYS A 461 -3.03 0.93 -15.80
N GLU A 462 -2.19 1.66 -16.53
CA GLU A 462 -1.58 1.16 -17.77
C GLU A 462 -0.48 0.14 -17.53
N GLU A 463 0.25 0.29 -16.41
CA GLU A 463 1.38 -0.57 -16.04
C GLU A 463 0.95 -1.99 -15.60
N ILE A 464 -0.35 -2.19 -15.29
CA ILE A 464 -0.87 -3.47 -14.84
C ILE A 464 -1.37 -4.27 -16.04
N ASN A 465 -0.86 -5.50 -16.20
CA ASN A 465 -1.38 -6.42 -17.21
C ASN A 465 -2.83 -6.80 -16.88
N LYS A 466 -3.76 -6.15 -17.59
CA LYS A 466 -5.21 -6.28 -17.39
C LYS A 466 -5.70 -7.72 -17.60
N THR A 467 -5.05 -8.48 -18.47
CA THR A 467 -5.34 -9.89 -18.70
C THR A 467 -5.00 -10.71 -17.45
N LEU A 468 -3.79 -10.55 -16.91
CA LEU A 468 -3.33 -11.27 -15.70
C LEU A 468 -4.17 -10.92 -14.47
N ALA A 469 -4.55 -9.65 -14.31
CA ALA A 469 -5.47 -9.24 -13.26
C ALA A 469 -6.87 -9.86 -13.47
N GLY A 470 -7.39 -9.87 -14.70
CA GLY A 470 -8.67 -10.49 -15.03
C GLY A 470 -8.75 -11.98 -14.66
N VAL A 471 -7.66 -12.72 -14.92
CA VAL A 471 -7.49 -14.14 -14.53
C VAL A 471 -7.69 -14.36 -13.04
N ALA A 472 -7.06 -13.55 -12.18
CA ALA A 472 -7.12 -13.72 -10.72
C ALA A 472 -8.48 -13.32 -10.12
N ILE A 473 -9.28 -12.53 -10.84
CA ILE A 473 -10.48 -11.87 -10.30
C ILE A 473 -11.79 -12.56 -10.74
N SER A 474 -11.79 -13.28 -11.87
CA SER A 474 -12.95 -14.01 -12.42
C SER A 474 -13.45 -15.19 -11.57
N VAL A 475 -12.83 -15.45 -10.41
CA VAL A 475 -13.09 -16.58 -9.51
C VAL A 475 -14.53 -16.64 -8.99
N ALA A 476 -15.21 -15.49 -8.93
CA ALA A 476 -16.48 -15.37 -8.22
C ALA A 476 -17.74 -15.65 -9.05
N LEU A 477 -17.65 -15.81 -10.39
CA LEU A 477 -18.84 -15.73 -11.26
C LEU A 477 -19.12 -16.97 -12.11
N VAL A 478 -18.11 -17.57 -12.73
CA VAL A 478 -18.32 -18.70 -13.65
C VAL A 478 -18.82 -19.96 -12.93
N PRO A 479 -18.26 -20.40 -11.78
CA PRO A 479 -18.75 -21.61 -11.14
C PRO A 479 -20.18 -21.49 -10.63
N PRO A 480 -20.61 -20.40 -9.97
CA PRO A 480 -22.03 -20.22 -9.64
C PRO A 480 -22.95 -20.27 -10.88
N LEU A 481 -22.51 -19.70 -12.01
CA LEU A 481 -23.26 -19.79 -13.27
C LEU A 481 -23.38 -21.24 -13.77
N ALA A 482 -22.29 -22.01 -13.72
CA ALA A 482 -22.31 -23.42 -14.09
C ALA A 482 -23.15 -24.26 -13.11
N VAL A 483 -23.07 -24.01 -11.80
CA VAL A 483 -23.91 -24.71 -10.80
C VAL A 483 -25.38 -24.37 -10.97
N ALA A 484 -25.71 -23.12 -11.32
CA ALA A 484 -27.08 -22.74 -11.67
C ALA A 484 -27.59 -23.52 -12.90
N GLY A 485 -26.74 -23.70 -13.92
CA GLY A 485 -27.07 -24.53 -15.08
C GLY A 485 -27.24 -26.01 -14.74
N ILE A 486 -26.39 -26.56 -13.86
CA ILE A 486 -26.53 -27.92 -13.30
C ILE A 486 -27.86 -28.06 -12.57
N GLY A 487 -28.22 -27.10 -11.71
CA GLY A 487 -29.50 -27.10 -10.99
C GLY A 487 -30.71 -27.14 -11.91
N ILE A 488 -30.71 -26.33 -12.99
CA ILE A 488 -31.77 -26.42 -14.02
C ILE A 488 -31.76 -27.78 -14.72
N GLY A 489 -30.58 -28.31 -15.05
CA GLY A 489 -30.44 -29.62 -15.70
C GLY A 489 -30.97 -30.77 -14.85
N TRP A 490 -30.81 -30.69 -13.53
CA TRP A 490 -31.38 -31.63 -12.55
C TRP A 490 -32.83 -31.34 -12.16
N LEU A 491 -33.43 -30.25 -12.65
CA LEU A 491 -34.73 -29.73 -12.20
C LEU A 491 -34.77 -29.43 -10.68
N ASP A 492 -33.60 -29.17 -10.07
CA ASP A 492 -33.45 -28.80 -8.67
C ASP A 492 -33.41 -27.26 -8.53
N TRP A 493 -34.56 -26.69 -8.18
CA TRP A 493 -34.73 -25.26 -7.96
C TRP A 493 -33.96 -24.74 -6.74
N GLY A 494 -33.63 -25.59 -5.77
CA GLY A 494 -32.79 -25.24 -4.63
C GLY A 494 -31.35 -24.99 -5.07
N VAL A 495 -30.80 -25.91 -5.88
CA VAL A 495 -29.47 -25.78 -6.48
C VAL A 495 -29.38 -24.54 -7.37
N PHE A 496 -30.36 -24.37 -8.25
CA PHE A 496 -30.44 -23.17 -9.10
C PHE A 496 -30.53 -21.88 -8.28
N GLY A 497 -31.43 -21.83 -7.30
CA GLY A 497 -31.69 -20.64 -6.49
C GLY A 497 -30.47 -20.19 -5.67
N GLY A 498 -29.80 -21.13 -4.99
CA GLY A 498 -28.60 -20.82 -4.20
C GLY A 498 -27.44 -20.34 -5.06
N ALA A 499 -27.22 -20.96 -6.21
CA ALA A 499 -26.15 -20.58 -7.14
C ALA A 499 -26.43 -19.24 -7.85
N MET A 500 -27.68 -18.97 -8.23
CA MET A 500 -28.08 -17.67 -8.78
C MET A 500 -28.00 -16.55 -7.74
N LEU A 501 -28.33 -16.84 -6.48
CA LEU A 501 -28.17 -15.89 -5.39
C LEU A 501 -26.69 -15.52 -5.23
N LEU A 502 -25.79 -16.52 -5.17
CA LEU A 502 -24.34 -16.30 -5.12
C LEU A 502 -23.83 -15.48 -6.31
N LEU A 503 -24.26 -15.81 -7.52
CA LEU A 503 -23.91 -15.09 -8.74
C LEU A 503 -24.36 -13.62 -8.66
N GLY A 504 -25.61 -13.39 -8.24
CA GLY A 504 -26.20 -12.05 -8.13
C GLY A 504 -25.53 -11.20 -7.06
N THR A 505 -25.26 -11.77 -5.87
CA THR A 505 -24.56 -11.06 -4.78
C THR A 505 -23.14 -10.70 -5.20
N ASN A 506 -22.44 -11.60 -5.87
CA ASN A 506 -21.07 -11.35 -6.32
C ASN A 506 -21.03 -10.27 -7.41
N LEU A 507 -21.93 -10.35 -8.39
CA LEU A 507 -22.04 -9.34 -9.44
C LEU A 507 -22.34 -7.95 -8.84
N ALA A 508 -23.32 -7.85 -7.94
CA ALA A 508 -23.68 -6.58 -7.31
C ALA A 508 -22.54 -6.03 -6.42
N GLY A 509 -21.87 -6.91 -5.66
CA GLY A 509 -20.73 -6.55 -4.84
C GLY A 509 -19.56 -6.00 -5.66
N ILE A 510 -19.21 -6.68 -6.75
CA ILE A 510 -18.16 -6.24 -7.69
C ILE A 510 -18.52 -4.89 -8.31
N VAL A 511 -19.75 -4.73 -8.82
CA VAL A 511 -20.18 -3.47 -9.46
C VAL A 511 -20.13 -2.31 -8.47
N MET A 512 -20.64 -2.50 -7.25
CA MET A 512 -20.62 -1.46 -6.21
C MET A 512 -19.19 -1.07 -5.83
N SER A 513 -18.33 -2.05 -5.52
CA SER A 513 -16.97 -1.77 -5.05
C SER A 513 -16.07 -1.22 -6.15
N ALA A 514 -16.25 -1.67 -7.40
CA ALA A 514 -15.59 -1.09 -8.56
C ALA A 514 -16.03 0.36 -8.83
N SER A 515 -17.33 0.67 -8.74
CA SER A 515 -17.83 2.05 -8.85
C SER A 515 -17.25 2.94 -7.76
N LEU A 516 -17.17 2.46 -6.51
CA LEU A 516 -16.56 3.21 -5.41
C LEU A 516 -15.06 3.43 -5.65
N THR A 517 -14.37 2.42 -6.15
CA THR A 517 -12.93 2.51 -6.46
C THR A 517 -12.66 3.52 -7.57
N PHE A 518 -13.44 3.51 -8.66
CA PHE A 518 -13.33 4.51 -9.72
C PHE A 518 -13.65 5.93 -9.23
N LEU A 519 -14.58 6.09 -8.28
CA LEU A 519 -14.82 7.38 -7.63
C LEU A 519 -13.58 7.85 -6.87
N VAL A 520 -13.01 6.98 -6.04
CA VAL A 520 -11.81 7.27 -5.25
C VAL A 520 -10.65 7.62 -6.18
N LEU A 521 -10.44 6.87 -7.27
CA LEU A 521 -9.41 7.15 -8.26
C LEU A 521 -9.68 8.37 -9.15
N GLY A 522 -10.80 9.07 -8.95
CA GLY A 522 -11.08 10.36 -9.59
C GLY A 522 -11.61 10.28 -11.02
N PHE A 523 -12.21 9.16 -11.42
CA PHE A 523 -12.79 8.98 -12.76
C PHE A 523 -14.21 9.55 -12.92
N SER A 524 -14.84 10.04 -11.85
CA SER A 524 -16.16 10.70 -11.89
C SER A 524 -16.30 11.73 -10.77
N PRO A 525 -16.93 12.90 -11.02
CA PRO A 525 -17.22 13.88 -9.98
C PRO A 525 -18.32 13.37 -9.02
N PHE A 526 -18.16 13.61 -7.72
CA PHE A 526 -19.07 13.16 -6.65
C PHE A 526 -20.55 13.49 -6.92
N ARG A 527 -20.85 14.67 -7.49
CA ARG A 527 -22.22 15.10 -7.79
C ARG A 527 -22.92 14.19 -8.79
N LEU A 528 -22.18 13.70 -9.79
CA LEU A 528 -22.69 12.77 -10.80
C LEU A 528 -22.72 11.34 -10.25
N ALA A 529 -21.71 10.96 -9.47
CA ALA A 529 -21.60 9.63 -8.88
C ALA A 529 -22.75 9.26 -7.91
N LYS A 530 -23.31 10.25 -7.21
CA LYS A 530 -24.26 10.04 -6.11
C LYS A 530 -25.44 9.13 -6.46
N ARG A 531 -26.13 9.36 -7.59
CA ARG A 531 -27.30 8.53 -7.94
C ARG A 531 -26.89 7.11 -8.33
N GLY A 532 -25.82 6.96 -9.10
CA GLY A 532 -25.30 5.66 -9.52
C GLY A 532 -24.93 4.78 -8.33
N LEU A 533 -24.24 5.36 -7.34
CA LEU A 533 -23.86 4.67 -6.10
C LEU A 533 -25.07 4.32 -5.23
N ILE A 534 -26.08 5.19 -5.13
CA ILE A 534 -27.30 4.87 -4.39
C ILE A 534 -28.04 3.70 -5.06
N ILE A 535 -28.12 3.67 -6.38
CA ILE A 535 -28.77 2.60 -7.13
C ILE A 535 -28.01 1.28 -6.95
N SER A 536 -26.68 1.28 -7.13
CA SER A 536 -25.88 0.07 -6.96
C SER A 536 -25.92 -0.45 -5.51
N LEU A 537 -25.90 0.45 -4.52
CA LEU A 537 -26.08 0.09 -3.12
C LEU A 537 -27.48 -0.49 -2.85
N GLY A 538 -28.53 0.10 -3.42
CA GLY A 538 -29.89 -0.41 -3.33
C GLY A 538 -30.03 -1.82 -3.90
N ILE A 539 -29.43 -2.08 -5.07
CA ILE A 539 -29.40 -3.42 -5.69
C ILE A 539 -28.62 -4.39 -4.80
N LEU A 540 -27.45 -3.99 -4.30
CA LEU A 540 -26.65 -4.81 -3.41
C LEU A 540 -27.43 -5.20 -2.14
N ILE A 541 -28.09 -4.24 -1.49
CA ILE A 541 -28.92 -4.51 -0.31
C ILE A 541 -30.08 -5.45 -0.67
N ALA A 542 -30.77 -5.20 -1.78
CA ALA A 542 -31.90 -6.03 -2.21
C ALA A 542 -31.50 -7.51 -2.42
N ILE A 543 -30.31 -7.76 -2.97
CA ILE A 543 -29.81 -9.12 -3.23
C ILE A 543 -29.12 -9.71 -1.98
N ALA A 544 -28.47 -8.89 -1.15
CA ALA A 544 -27.81 -9.33 0.08
C ALA A 544 -28.79 -9.68 1.22
N LEU A 545 -30.02 -9.14 1.20
CA LEU A 545 -31.04 -9.50 2.20
C LEU A 545 -31.39 -11.00 2.17
N PRO A 546 -31.78 -11.60 1.01
CA PRO A 546 -31.94 -13.06 0.90
C PRO A 546 -30.69 -13.85 1.30
N LEU A 547 -29.51 -13.34 0.99
CA LEU A 547 -28.24 -13.95 1.39
C LEU A 547 -28.11 -14.02 2.92
N GLY A 548 -28.44 -12.94 3.63
CA GLY A 548 -28.42 -12.92 5.10
C GLY A 548 -29.37 -13.95 5.71
N PHE A 549 -30.56 -14.13 5.15
CA PHE A 549 -31.49 -15.19 5.56
C PHE A 549 -30.93 -16.59 5.30
N SER A 550 -30.33 -16.81 4.12
CA SER A 550 -29.68 -18.09 3.77
C SER A 550 -28.50 -18.40 4.68
N PHE A 551 -27.68 -17.40 4.99
CA PHE A 551 -26.54 -17.51 5.89
C PHE A 551 -26.99 -17.88 7.30
N ASN A 552 -28.02 -17.23 7.85
CA ASN A 552 -28.57 -17.60 9.15
C ASN A 552 -29.10 -19.04 9.17
N LYS A 553 -29.77 -19.48 8.10
CA LYS A 553 -30.21 -20.87 7.95
C LYS A 553 -29.02 -21.84 7.95
N MET A 554 -27.97 -21.53 7.19
CA MET A 554 -26.74 -22.34 7.15
C MET A 554 -26.02 -22.39 8.49
N VAL A 555 -25.95 -21.27 9.23
CA VAL A 555 -25.36 -21.22 10.58
C VAL A 555 -26.15 -22.09 11.54
N ASN A 556 -27.49 -22.02 11.50
CA ASN A 556 -28.33 -22.89 12.32
C ASN A 556 -28.15 -24.37 11.97
N GLU A 557 -28.09 -24.73 10.67
CA GLU A 557 -27.80 -26.10 10.22
C GLU A 557 -26.44 -26.59 10.75
N ASN A 558 -25.39 -25.76 10.63
CA ASN A 558 -24.05 -26.12 11.10
C ASN A 558 -23.95 -26.20 12.63
N SER A 559 -24.70 -25.37 13.38
CA SER A 559 -24.78 -25.49 14.84
C SER A 559 -25.33 -26.86 15.22
N ILE A 560 -26.47 -27.25 14.64
CA ILE A 560 -27.08 -28.58 14.91
C ILE A 560 -26.10 -29.71 14.59
N ILE A 561 -25.36 -29.61 13.48
CA ILE A 561 -24.34 -30.61 13.13
C ILE A 561 -23.21 -30.62 14.16
N GLN A 562 -22.71 -29.47 14.61
CA GLN A 562 -21.64 -29.38 15.61
C GLN A 562 -22.08 -29.85 17.00
N ASP A 563 -23.32 -29.55 17.38
CA ASP A 563 -23.89 -29.91 18.68
C ASP A 563 -24.14 -31.44 18.77
N LEU A 564 -24.45 -32.08 17.64
CA LEU A 564 -24.74 -33.51 17.58
C LEU A 564 -23.56 -34.39 17.14
N ALA A 565 -22.68 -33.92 16.25
CA ALA A 565 -21.59 -34.76 15.71
C ALA A 565 -20.50 -35.01 16.75
N GLY A 566 -20.17 -36.28 16.97
CA GLY A 566 -19.21 -36.72 17.98
C GLY A 566 -19.80 -36.83 19.39
N LYS A 567 -21.11 -36.58 19.55
CA LYS A 567 -21.79 -36.69 20.83
C LYS A 567 -22.09 -38.15 21.18
N GLU A 568 -21.88 -38.53 22.44
CA GLU A 568 -22.35 -39.79 23.01
C GLU A 568 -23.83 -39.66 23.38
N ILE A 569 -24.63 -40.59 22.88
CA ILE A 569 -26.08 -40.67 23.07
C ILE A 569 -26.38 -42.10 23.58
N PRO A 570 -27.53 -42.39 24.20
CA PRO A 570 -27.91 -43.76 24.51
C PRO A 570 -27.60 -44.72 23.35
N HIS A 571 -26.91 -45.80 23.69
CA HIS A 571 -26.56 -46.90 22.80
C HIS A 571 -25.54 -46.60 21.68
N GLY A 572 -24.85 -45.47 21.67
CA GLY A 572 -23.73 -45.26 20.74
C GLY A 572 -23.23 -43.81 20.62
N MET A 573 -22.34 -43.60 19.65
CA MET A 573 -21.84 -42.26 19.31
C MET A 573 -22.38 -41.81 17.97
N LEU A 574 -22.87 -40.58 17.89
CA LEU A 574 -23.22 -39.96 16.62
C LEU A 574 -21.94 -39.61 15.85
N ARG A 575 -21.75 -40.20 14.66
CA ARG A 575 -20.53 -39.95 13.87
C ARG A 575 -20.75 -39.01 12.70
N GLU A 576 -21.79 -39.26 11.92
CA GLU A 576 -22.16 -38.39 10.80
C GLU A 576 -23.57 -37.87 11.05
N VAL A 577 -23.70 -36.55 11.10
CA VAL A 577 -24.99 -35.87 11.23
C VAL A 577 -25.18 -35.00 10.01
N LYS A 578 -26.27 -35.22 9.28
CA LYS A 578 -26.66 -34.45 8.12
C LYS A 578 -28.07 -33.89 8.33
N VAL A 579 -28.23 -32.59 8.14
CA VAL A 579 -29.54 -31.95 8.15
C VAL A 579 -30.14 -32.08 6.75
N MET A 580 -31.23 -32.84 6.63
CA MET A 580 -31.91 -33.10 5.34
C MET A 580 -32.95 -32.02 5.05
N GLN A 581 -33.65 -31.55 6.07
CA GLN A 581 -34.69 -30.52 5.95
C GLN A 581 -34.82 -29.76 7.28
N MET A 582 -35.13 -28.46 7.23
CA MET A 582 -35.28 -27.62 8.45
C MET A 582 -36.73 -27.45 8.92
N ASN A 583 -37.73 -27.75 8.08
CA ASN A 583 -39.13 -27.62 8.44
C ASN A 583 -40.03 -28.62 7.67
N PRO A 584 -40.50 -29.72 8.32
CA PRO A 584 -40.08 -30.18 9.65
C PRO A 584 -38.58 -30.53 9.69
N LEU A 585 -37.95 -30.48 10.87
CA LEU A 585 -36.52 -30.77 11.02
C LEU A 585 -36.29 -32.27 10.80
N ARG A 586 -35.68 -32.63 9.66
CA ARG A 586 -35.33 -34.01 9.32
C ARG A 586 -33.82 -34.18 9.37
N LEU A 587 -33.36 -35.12 10.20
CA LEU A 587 -31.95 -35.42 10.39
C LEU A 587 -31.64 -36.83 9.85
N SER A 588 -30.53 -36.95 9.13
CA SER A 588 -29.93 -38.23 8.78
C SER A 588 -28.69 -38.43 9.63
N VAL A 589 -28.67 -39.48 10.46
CA VAL A 589 -27.64 -39.68 11.47
C VAL A 589 -27.05 -41.08 11.36
N THR A 590 -25.72 -41.17 11.35
CA THR A 590 -24.98 -42.42 11.46
C THR A 590 -24.56 -42.64 12.91
N LEU A 591 -25.17 -43.63 13.56
CA LEU A 591 -24.87 -44.02 14.93
C LEU A 591 -23.89 -45.19 14.94
N LEU A 592 -22.78 -45.05 15.67
CA LEU A 592 -21.88 -46.16 15.96
C LEU A 592 -22.27 -46.82 17.28
N SER A 593 -22.80 -48.03 17.20
CA SER A 593 -23.16 -48.84 18.37
C SER A 593 -22.28 -50.07 18.51
N ASP A 594 -22.10 -50.53 19.75
CA ASP A 594 -21.46 -51.81 20.10
C ASP A 594 -22.47 -52.96 20.24
N LYS A 595 -23.77 -52.68 20.12
CA LYS A 595 -24.89 -53.63 20.30
C LYS A 595 -25.91 -53.53 19.17
N VAL A 596 -26.77 -54.55 19.08
CA VAL A 596 -27.92 -54.54 18.18
C VAL A 596 -29.04 -53.75 18.85
N LEU A 597 -29.60 -52.76 18.14
CA LEU A 597 -30.67 -51.89 18.65
C LEU A 597 -32.06 -52.46 18.37
N THR A 598 -32.99 -52.18 19.27
CA THR A 598 -34.41 -52.52 19.22
C THR A 598 -35.27 -51.28 18.96
N GLU A 599 -36.57 -51.47 18.67
CA GLU A 599 -37.50 -50.34 18.42
C GLU A 599 -37.56 -49.32 19.57
N ASN A 600 -37.48 -49.79 20.82
CA ASN A 600 -37.49 -48.90 21.99
C ASN A 600 -36.21 -48.06 22.08
N ASP A 601 -35.06 -48.62 21.70
CA ASP A 601 -33.78 -47.90 21.72
C ASP A 601 -33.78 -46.75 20.71
N PHE A 602 -34.47 -46.93 19.57
CA PHE A 602 -34.63 -45.89 18.56
C PHE A 602 -35.49 -44.71 19.02
N GLU A 603 -36.55 -44.96 19.81
CA GLU A 603 -37.34 -43.87 20.40
C GLU A 603 -36.55 -43.12 21.48
N GLU A 604 -35.75 -43.82 22.28
CA GLU A 604 -34.88 -43.21 23.30
C GLU A 604 -33.82 -42.31 22.65
N ILE A 605 -33.13 -42.79 21.62
CA ILE A 605 -32.17 -42.00 20.83
C ILE A 605 -32.84 -40.77 20.23
N LYS A 606 -34.04 -40.93 19.66
CA LYS A 606 -34.78 -39.81 19.08
C LYS A 606 -35.13 -38.77 20.15
N SER A 607 -35.63 -39.20 21.31
CA SER A 607 -36.00 -38.30 22.41
C SER A 607 -34.80 -37.52 22.93
N GLU A 608 -33.64 -38.18 23.08
CA GLU A 608 -32.39 -37.52 23.50
C GLU A 608 -31.95 -36.45 22.50
N ILE A 609 -32.00 -36.75 21.19
CA ILE A 609 -31.65 -35.78 20.14
C ILE A 609 -32.65 -34.60 20.16
N GLU A 610 -33.95 -34.86 20.36
CA GLU A 610 -34.97 -33.81 20.46
C GLU A 610 -34.78 -32.90 21.68
N GLU A 611 -34.35 -33.46 22.81
CA GLU A 611 -34.03 -32.72 24.03
C GLU A 611 -32.78 -31.86 23.84
N GLU A 612 -31.76 -32.41 23.19
CA GLU A 612 -30.49 -31.72 22.95
C GLU A 612 -30.64 -30.48 22.07
N ILE A 613 -31.41 -30.59 20.99
CA ILE A 613 -31.63 -29.48 20.06
C ILE A 613 -32.87 -28.65 20.42
N ASN A 614 -33.62 -29.06 21.45
CA ASN A 614 -34.86 -28.44 21.93
C ASN A 614 -35.92 -28.23 20.82
N GLN A 615 -36.06 -29.21 19.92
CA GLN A 615 -37.00 -29.18 18.80
C GLN A 615 -37.38 -30.61 18.37
N LYS A 616 -38.64 -30.81 17.96
CA LYS A 616 -39.09 -32.09 17.40
C LYS A 616 -38.42 -32.41 16.07
N ILE A 617 -38.11 -33.69 15.85
CA ILE A 617 -37.41 -34.16 14.65
C ILE A 617 -38.10 -35.34 13.96
N GLU A 618 -37.82 -35.45 12.67
CA GLU A 618 -37.88 -36.71 11.93
C GLU A 618 -36.46 -37.25 11.78
N LEU A 619 -36.26 -38.52 12.11
CA LEU A 619 -34.93 -39.11 12.20
C LEU A 619 -34.80 -40.27 11.21
N GLU A 620 -33.84 -40.18 10.29
CA GLU A 620 -33.35 -41.28 9.47
C GLU A 620 -32.03 -41.77 10.08
N MET A 621 -31.99 -43.02 10.55
CA MET A 621 -30.80 -43.58 11.18
C MET A 621 -30.11 -44.62 10.31
N THR A 622 -28.77 -44.52 10.25
CA THR A 622 -27.89 -45.56 9.73
C THR A 622 -27.05 -46.13 10.88
N LEU A 623 -27.09 -47.45 11.08
CA LEU A 623 -26.28 -48.11 12.10
C LEU A 623 -24.91 -48.49 11.55
N GLY A 624 -23.85 -47.98 12.18
CA GLY A 624 -22.50 -48.51 12.09
C GLY A 624 -22.23 -49.42 13.28
N ILE A 625 -21.74 -50.64 13.05
CA ILE A 625 -21.31 -51.53 14.14
C ILE A 625 -19.78 -51.46 14.24
N SER A 626 -19.25 -50.99 15.37
CA SER A 626 -17.81 -51.00 15.62
C SER A 626 -17.37 -52.43 15.98
N MET A 627 -16.79 -53.15 15.02
CA MET A 627 -16.23 -54.49 15.28
C MET A 627 -14.85 -54.39 15.94
N GLY A 628 -14.81 -53.99 17.20
CA GLY A 628 -13.61 -53.95 18.04
C GLY A 628 -13.75 -54.81 19.31
N VAL A 629 -12.94 -55.86 19.40
CA VAL A 629 -12.62 -56.70 20.60
C VAL A 629 -13.71 -57.65 21.15
N SER A 630 -15.02 -57.51 20.87
CA SER A 630 -16.05 -58.44 21.40
C SER A 630 -16.47 -59.61 20.47
N THR A 631 -15.70 -59.92 19.42
CA THR A 631 -16.01 -61.04 18.49
C THR A 631 -15.78 -62.44 19.07
N ARG A 632 -15.49 -62.60 20.37
CA ARG A 632 -15.42 -63.91 21.02
C ARG A 632 -16.73 -64.41 21.65
N LYS A 633 -17.72 -63.56 21.95
CA LYS A 633 -18.96 -64.01 22.63
C LYS A 633 -20.16 -64.24 21.72
N VAL A 634 -20.29 -63.51 20.61
CA VAL A 634 -21.47 -63.62 19.72
C VAL A 634 -21.53 -64.98 18.99
N LYS A 635 -20.38 -65.63 18.77
CA LYS A 635 -20.36 -66.99 18.18
C LYS A 635 -20.76 -68.10 19.17
N GLN A 636 -20.74 -67.87 20.48
CA GLN A 636 -21.05 -68.93 21.46
C GLN A 636 -22.55 -69.08 21.70
N GLU A 637 -23.31 -67.99 21.80
CA GLU A 637 -24.75 -68.08 22.07
C GLU A 637 -25.56 -68.59 20.86
N GLY A 638 -25.18 -68.20 19.63
CA GLY A 638 -25.79 -68.73 18.40
C GLY A 638 -25.46 -70.21 18.15
N PHE A 639 -24.27 -70.67 18.55
CA PHE A 639 -23.84 -72.06 18.35
C PHE A 639 -24.46 -73.01 19.38
N VAL A 640 -24.62 -72.59 20.63
CA VAL A 640 -25.28 -73.41 21.67
C VAL A 640 -26.79 -73.52 21.42
N LYS A 641 -27.46 -72.45 20.95
CA LYS A 641 -28.87 -72.50 20.54
C LYS A 641 -29.09 -73.36 19.28
N GLY A 642 -28.14 -73.35 18.34
CA GLY A 642 -28.18 -74.19 17.13
C GLY A 642 -28.01 -75.69 17.42
N ILE A 643 -27.17 -76.06 18.39
CA ILE A 643 -26.97 -77.47 18.77
C ILE A 643 -28.15 -78.02 19.58
N TRP A 644 -28.75 -77.23 20.48
CA TRP A 644 -29.92 -77.68 21.25
C TRP A 644 -31.14 -77.94 20.36
N ASN A 645 -31.39 -77.09 19.36
CA ASN A 645 -32.50 -77.29 18.42
C ASN A 645 -32.27 -78.42 17.40
N SER A 646 -31.03 -78.88 17.22
CA SER A 646 -30.70 -80.01 16.32
C SER A 646 -30.75 -81.38 17.00
N ILE A 647 -30.79 -81.44 18.33
CA ILE A 647 -30.78 -82.70 19.10
C ILE A 647 -32.20 -83.06 19.60
N PHE A 648 -33.10 -82.09 19.74
CA PHE A 648 -34.44 -82.29 20.34
C PHE A 648 -35.64 -81.93 19.44
N ASN A 649 -35.45 -81.75 18.12
CA ASN A 649 -36.55 -81.62 17.14
C ASN A 649 -36.42 -82.61 16.00
#